data_AF-F4RL93-F1
#
_entry.id   AF-F4RL93-F1
#
_cell.length_a   1.000
_cell.length_b   1.000
_cell.length_c   1.000
_cell.angle_alpha   90.00
_cell.angle_beta   90.00
_cell.angle_gamma   90.00
#
_symmetry.space_group_name_H-M   'P 1'
#
loop_
_entity.id
_entity.type
_entity.pdbx_description
1 polymer ?
#
loop_
_entity_poly.entity_id
_entity_poly.type
_entity_poly.pdbx_seq_one_letter_code
_entity_poly.pdbx_strand_id
1 'polypeptide(L)'
;MEADGFQSTRRRFFEVDDVTITLEKASKAEDDQLFWSKFAAHARNGAFDDMDAFKGLVKAVSIRMERESNGKGLTGTCIEPAFDNFSTTLAAISPQGYRLFMQTYAGRTTRSQRMIRSKLGLKLVDGLASENFDHVFDHLQKLGYTGPVAVGTDETVCVKSLCVSNGMLVGAQGGSIPFESTDELKELVSSIIKENRMCSKIRAYTIQVPLPGVPTYVVALIASIDKQTASDILDLHKKFIELSQKAGFNVLSIGSDGAATEISAQKMLHDSATKYLEFKAPAHNLHIQIPLLGQKLHPVVMVQDPKHARKTAANQLLSGARFISFGCYHVGIPQLAKIVQSDNSTLYIKDVFNTDKQDDGRAYRVFSSETLQLALEHPECTGLSIYLFVLGELCDSWLSRTANIPDRVISAFTSFFFLEAWYEYLEDRQSETKGFILLDKNGISRQSFKIMKQMATSLLALIIAHREYYPDVPLMFWKHGTEACEHIFGWMRIIMPNFTVLDAHQNAPKIHTVAKHIVEGKVKMPKSEHIHSGYQNAFQDFFLKSDEVVSGLKCFPNDLQLRSLIDIAKTRAASLIKFVGIEKCNVNLPDVIDIPPSPQLDDSSESQAEETDTSISVTKRYEVTYEVPLDETAIRDSISEAAHSVEDHQRLKSELAALELNYEGTERREFSATRILIANLLNKDDPI
;
A
#
# COMPACT_ATOMS: atom_id res chain seq x y z
N MET A 1 -12.61 -13.00 -60.86
CA MET A 1 -13.00 -11.62 -61.22
C MET A 1 -12.16 -10.69 -60.38
N GLU A 2 -11.19 -10.03 -60.99
CA GLU A 2 -10.39 -8.97 -60.34
C GLU A 2 -11.33 -7.86 -59.85
N ALA A 3 -11.10 -7.38 -58.64
CA ALA A 3 -11.89 -6.29 -58.07
C ALA A 3 -11.70 -5.03 -58.93
N ASP A 4 -12.80 -4.53 -59.50
CA ASP A 4 -12.84 -3.31 -60.31
C ASP A 4 -12.17 -2.14 -59.55
N GLY A 5 -11.00 -1.70 -60.03
CA GLY A 5 -10.19 -0.64 -59.42
C GLY A 5 -10.90 0.72 -59.39
N PHE A 6 -11.91 0.93 -60.23
CA PHE A 6 -12.74 2.13 -60.18
C PHE A 6 -13.67 2.09 -58.96
N GLN A 7 -14.29 0.94 -58.66
CA GLN A 7 -15.17 0.77 -57.51
C GLN A 7 -14.41 0.83 -56.17
N SER A 8 -13.18 0.32 -56.12
CA SER A 8 -12.35 0.43 -54.91
C SER A 8 -11.92 1.88 -54.63
N THR A 9 -11.57 2.64 -55.67
CA THR A 9 -11.21 4.05 -55.57
C THR A 9 -12.42 4.92 -55.20
N ARG A 10 -13.60 4.63 -55.78
CA ARG A 10 -14.86 5.31 -55.45
C ARG A 10 -15.30 5.07 -54.00
N ARG A 11 -15.18 3.83 -53.50
CA ARG A 11 -15.47 3.51 -52.08
C ARG A 11 -14.56 4.29 -51.13
N ARG A 12 -13.26 4.39 -51.45
CA ARG A 12 -12.30 5.20 -50.68
C ARG A 12 -12.69 6.67 -50.63
N PHE A 13 -13.20 7.24 -51.72
CA PHE A 13 -13.61 8.66 -51.76
C PHE A 13 -14.89 8.94 -50.96
N PHE A 14 -15.92 8.08 -51.07
CA PHE A 14 -17.14 8.20 -50.27
C PHE A 14 -16.89 7.95 -48.78
N GLU A 15 -16.00 7.01 -48.42
CA GLU A 15 -15.59 6.78 -47.03
C GLU A 15 -14.82 7.97 -46.45
N VAL A 16 -14.04 8.71 -47.26
CA VAL A 16 -13.34 9.93 -46.84
C VAL A 16 -14.34 11.07 -46.55
N ASP A 17 -15.32 11.29 -47.44
CA ASP A 17 -16.40 12.28 -47.21
C ASP A 17 -17.24 11.94 -45.96
N ASP A 18 -17.44 10.65 -45.70
CA ASP A 18 -18.19 10.17 -44.54
C ASP A 18 -17.48 10.38 -43.21
N VAL A 19 -16.14 10.45 -43.19
CA VAL A 19 -15.35 10.62 -41.96
C VAL A 19 -15.05 12.09 -41.66
N THR A 20 -15.24 12.99 -42.64
CA THR A 20 -15.12 14.44 -42.47
C THR A 20 -16.20 15.05 -41.58
N ILE A 21 -17.38 14.41 -41.47
CA ILE A 21 -18.45 14.85 -40.57
C ILE A 21 -18.22 14.20 -39.22
N THR A 22 -18.09 15.02 -38.17
CA THR A 22 -17.89 14.51 -36.81
C THR A 22 -19.09 13.69 -36.34
N LEU A 23 -18.84 12.59 -35.62
CA LEU A 23 -19.89 11.78 -34.97
C LEU A 23 -20.80 12.63 -34.07
N GLU A 24 -20.27 13.69 -33.45
CA GLU A 24 -21.04 14.64 -32.63
C GLU A 24 -22.07 15.45 -33.46
N LYS A 25 -21.74 15.81 -34.70
CA LYS A 25 -22.71 16.46 -35.60
C LYS A 25 -23.76 15.45 -36.06
N ALA A 26 -23.33 14.23 -36.38
CA ALA A 26 -24.25 13.17 -36.79
C ALA A 26 -25.21 12.76 -35.66
N SER A 27 -24.78 12.78 -34.39
CA SER A 27 -25.65 12.45 -33.24
C SER A 27 -26.69 13.52 -32.90
N LYS A 28 -26.54 14.73 -33.45
CA LYS A 28 -27.50 15.85 -33.27
C LYS A 28 -28.48 15.95 -34.43
N ALA A 29 -28.32 15.13 -35.47
CA ALA A 29 -29.29 15.04 -36.56
C ALA A 29 -30.55 14.30 -36.07
N GLU A 30 -31.71 14.68 -36.59
CA GLU A 30 -32.99 13.99 -36.26
C GLU A 30 -33.06 12.56 -36.83
N ASP A 31 -32.16 12.20 -37.75
CA ASP A 31 -32.11 10.91 -38.42
C ASP A 31 -30.98 10.02 -37.88
N ASP A 32 -31.36 8.98 -37.13
CA ASP A 32 -30.45 7.96 -36.62
C ASP A 32 -29.72 7.19 -37.75
N GLN A 33 -30.26 7.14 -38.96
CA GLN A 33 -29.65 6.43 -40.08
C GLN A 33 -28.36 7.11 -40.55
N LEU A 34 -28.31 8.44 -40.47
CA LEU A 34 -27.07 9.20 -40.67
C LEU A 34 -26.03 8.85 -39.62
N PHE A 35 -26.43 8.75 -38.34
CA PHE A 35 -25.51 8.34 -37.29
C PHE A 35 -24.95 6.93 -37.52
N TRP A 36 -25.79 5.94 -37.82
CA TRP A 36 -25.34 4.56 -38.03
C TRP A 36 -24.40 4.39 -39.22
N SER A 37 -24.67 5.08 -40.33
CA SER A 37 -23.80 5.04 -41.51
C SER A 37 -22.41 5.62 -41.23
N LYS A 38 -22.35 6.77 -40.54
CA LYS A 38 -21.11 7.43 -40.14
C LYS A 38 -20.36 6.62 -39.09
N PHE A 39 -21.07 6.10 -38.08
CA PHE A 39 -20.50 5.20 -37.07
C PHE A 39 -19.82 3.99 -37.72
N ALA A 40 -20.47 3.36 -38.71
CA ALA A 40 -19.89 2.24 -39.45
C ALA A 40 -18.66 2.63 -40.30
N ALA A 41 -18.60 3.85 -40.83
CA ALA A 41 -17.44 4.37 -41.54
C ALA A 41 -16.26 4.62 -40.59
N HIS A 42 -16.49 5.28 -39.44
CA HIS A 42 -15.49 5.47 -38.40
C HIS A 42 -14.97 4.14 -37.83
N ALA A 43 -15.86 3.17 -37.60
CA ALA A 43 -15.47 1.85 -37.15
C ALA A 43 -14.60 1.10 -38.17
N ARG A 44 -14.91 1.19 -39.48
CA ARG A 44 -14.08 0.63 -40.56
C ARG A 44 -12.69 1.26 -40.64
N ASN A 45 -12.58 2.54 -40.26
CA ASN A 45 -11.31 3.27 -40.20
C ASN A 45 -10.55 3.09 -38.87
N GLY A 46 -10.95 2.14 -38.03
CA GLY A 46 -10.22 1.78 -36.82
C GLY A 46 -10.42 2.73 -35.63
N ALA A 47 -11.41 3.63 -35.68
CA ALA A 47 -11.65 4.60 -34.59
C ALA A 47 -11.92 3.97 -33.21
N PHE A 48 -12.30 2.69 -33.17
CA PHE A 48 -12.62 1.94 -31.96
C PHE A 48 -11.71 0.71 -31.75
N ASP A 49 -10.59 0.62 -32.47
CA ASP A 49 -9.72 -0.56 -32.42
C ASP A 49 -9.14 -0.80 -31.03
N ASP A 50 -8.85 0.25 -30.28
CA ASP A 50 -8.36 0.18 -28.90
C ASP A 50 -9.48 0.01 -27.85
N MET A 51 -10.74 -0.17 -28.27
CA MET A 51 -11.91 -0.27 -27.38
C MET A 51 -12.50 -1.69 -27.35
N ASP A 52 -11.70 -2.67 -26.93
CA ASP A 52 -12.10 -4.10 -26.97
C ASP A 52 -13.39 -4.43 -26.20
N ALA A 53 -13.59 -3.85 -25.02
CA ALA A 53 -14.79 -4.08 -24.23
C ALA A 53 -16.05 -3.53 -24.94
N PHE A 54 -15.92 -2.39 -25.64
CA PHE A 54 -17.01 -1.82 -26.43
C PHE A 54 -17.32 -2.66 -27.67
N LYS A 55 -16.29 -3.09 -28.42
CA LYS A 55 -16.47 -4.00 -29.56
C LYS A 55 -17.18 -5.30 -29.12
N GLY A 56 -16.79 -5.84 -27.96
CA GLY A 56 -17.43 -7.03 -27.38
C GLY A 56 -18.89 -6.78 -26.97
N LEU A 57 -19.22 -5.61 -26.43
CA LEU A 57 -20.59 -5.20 -26.11
C LEU A 57 -21.46 -5.14 -27.38
N VAL A 58 -20.99 -4.44 -28.43
CA VAL A 58 -21.73 -4.30 -29.69
C VAL A 58 -22.02 -5.67 -30.29
N LYS A 59 -21.01 -6.54 -30.37
CA LYS A 59 -21.19 -7.94 -30.82
C LYS A 59 -22.23 -8.68 -29.98
N ALA A 60 -22.15 -8.59 -28.65
CA ALA A 60 -23.07 -9.29 -27.76
C ALA A 60 -24.52 -8.82 -27.91
N VAL A 61 -24.74 -7.51 -28.06
CA VAL A 61 -26.07 -6.92 -28.28
C VAL A 61 -26.63 -7.31 -29.66
N SER A 62 -25.81 -7.25 -30.72
CA SER A 62 -26.23 -7.67 -32.06
C SER A 62 -26.63 -9.15 -32.11
N ILE A 63 -25.84 -10.04 -31.51
CA ILE A 63 -26.15 -11.48 -31.43
C ILE A 63 -27.41 -11.73 -30.61
N ARG A 64 -27.60 -10.98 -29.51
CA ARG A 64 -28.83 -11.07 -28.70
C ARG A 64 -30.06 -10.72 -29.53
N MET A 65 -30.02 -9.59 -30.23
CA MET A 65 -31.13 -9.12 -31.07
C MET A 65 -31.47 -10.14 -32.16
N GLU A 66 -30.47 -10.68 -32.88
CA GLU A 66 -30.67 -11.68 -33.91
C GLU A 66 -31.27 -12.99 -33.35
N ARG A 67 -30.85 -13.43 -32.16
CA ARG A 67 -31.42 -14.64 -31.55
C ARG A 67 -32.85 -14.43 -31.11
N GLU A 68 -33.15 -13.31 -30.47
CA GLU A 68 -34.50 -12.98 -30.02
C GLU A 68 -35.46 -12.80 -31.21
N SER A 69 -35.02 -12.15 -32.30
CA SER A 69 -35.83 -12.03 -33.53
C SER A 69 -36.14 -13.37 -34.18
N ASN A 70 -35.25 -14.35 -34.00
CA ASN A 70 -35.42 -15.73 -34.47
C ASN A 70 -36.09 -16.66 -33.44
N GLY A 71 -36.60 -16.13 -32.32
CA GLY A 71 -37.24 -16.92 -31.25
C GLY A 71 -36.31 -17.89 -30.52
N LYS A 72 -34.99 -17.71 -30.61
CA LYS A 72 -33.97 -18.57 -29.98
C LYS A 72 -33.59 -18.04 -28.60
N GLY A 73 -33.33 -18.96 -27.67
CA GLY A 73 -32.78 -18.61 -26.36
C GLY A 73 -31.34 -18.09 -26.41
N LEU A 74 -30.94 -17.35 -25.37
CA LEU A 74 -29.58 -16.79 -25.23
C LEU A 74 -28.57 -17.78 -24.61
N THR A 75 -28.96 -19.05 -24.44
CA THR A 75 -28.07 -20.09 -23.90
C THR A 75 -26.94 -20.41 -24.89
N GLY A 76 -25.72 -20.56 -24.37
CA GLY A 76 -24.54 -20.91 -25.18
C GLY A 76 -24.01 -19.80 -26.09
N THR A 77 -24.42 -18.54 -25.91
CA THR A 77 -23.77 -17.42 -26.59
C THR A 77 -22.32 -17.28 -26.13
N CYS A 78 -21.40 -17.17 -27.09
CA CYS A 78 -20.03 -16.78 -26.80
C CYS A 78 -20.01 -15.28 -26.49
N ILE A 79 -19.30 -14.90 -25.43
CA ILE A 79 -19.09 -13.50 -25.06
C ILE A 79 -17.60 -13.22 -25.19
N GLU A 80 -17.28 -12.13 -25.88
CA GLU A 80 -15.90 -11.70 -26.08
C GLU A 80 -15.19 -11.48 -24.73
N PRO A 81 -13.96 -11.99 -24.54
CA PRO A 81 -13.29 -11.97 -23.23
C PRO A 81 -13.16 -10.59 -22.61
N ALA A 82 -12.84 -9.55 -23.39
CA ALA A 82 -12.69 -8.19 -22.87
C ALA A 82 -13.99 -7.65 -22.28
N PHE A 83 -15.11 -7.89 -22.95
CA PHE A 83 -16.43 -7.49 -22.47
C PHE A 83 -16.92 -8.36 -21.31
N ASP A 84 -16.60 -9.66 -21.30
CA ASP A 84 -16.92 -10.57 -20.20
C ASP A 84 -16.15 -10.18 -18.91
N ASN A 85 -14.89 -9.75 -19.06
CA ASN A 85 -14.07 -9.24 -17.97
C ASN A 85 -14.64 -7.94 -17.39
N PHE A 86 -15.01 -6.99 -18.25
CA PHE A 86 -15.72 -5.77 -17.83
C PHE A 86 -17.01 -6.09 -17.09
N SER A 87 -17.84 -6.96 -17.67
CA SER A 87 -19.12 -7.40 -17.09
C SER A 87 -18.94 -8.07 -15.74
N THR A 88 -17.88 -8.87 -15.58
CA THR A 88 -17.55 -9.55 -14.33
C THR A 88 -17.08 -8.55 -13.27
N THR A 89 -16.28 -7.56 -13.65
CA THR A 89 -15.87 -6.48 -12.74
C THR A 89 -17.06 -5.61 -12.32
N LEU A 90 -17.94 -5.24 -13.25
CA LEU A 90 -19.17 -4.50 -12.96
C LEU A 90 -20.08 -5.30 -12.01
N ALA A 91 -20.23 -6.61 -12.23
CA ALA A 91 -20.99 -7.49 -11.36
C ALA A 91 -20.37 -7.66 -9.97
N ALA A 92 -19.04 -7.55 -9.85
CA ALA A 92 -18.34 -7.59 -8.58
C ALA A 92 -18.55 -6.31 -7.76
N ILE A 93 -18.47 -5.14 -8.41
CA ILE A 93 -18.65 -3.83 -7.78
C ILE A 93 -20.12 -3.59 -7.43
N SER A 94 -21.03 -3.77 -8.38
CA SER A 94 -22.46 -3.57 -8.17
C SER A 94 -23.28 -4.67 -8.85
N PRO A 95 -23.65 -5.73 -8.11
CA PRO A 95 -24.54 -6.77 -8.63
C PRO A 95 -25.90 -6.23 -9.09
N GLN A 96 -26.38 -5.14 -8.49
CA GLN A 96 -27.61 -4.47 -8.90
C GLN A 96 -27.42 -3.70 -10.21
N GLY A 97 -26.36 -2.89 -10.30
CA GLY A 97 -26.02 -2.16 -11.52
C GLY A 97 -25.77 -3.10 -12.70
N TYR A 98 -25.09 -4.23 -12.47
CA TYR A 98 -24.89 -5.23 -13.50
C TYR A 98 -26.18 -5.93 -13.94
N ARG A 99 -27.13 -6.19 -13.03
CA ARG A 99 -28.42 -6.76 -13.40
C ARG A 99 -29.20 -5.83 -14.34
N LEU A 100 -29.24 -4.54 -14.01
CA LEU A 100 -29.83 -3.53 -14.89
C LEU A 100 -29.12 -3.50 -16.24
N PHE A 101 -27.78 -3.38 -16.24
CA PHE A 101 -26.96 -3.37 -17.45
C PHE A 101 -27.21 -4.59 -18.35
N MET A 102 -27.21 -5.79 -17.79
CA MET A 102 -27.42 -7.04 -18.52
C MET A 102 -28.85 -7.14 -19.07
N GLN A 103 -29.85 -6.70 -18.31
CA GLN A 103 -31.25 -6.67 -18.76
C GLN A 103 -31.43 -5.74 -19.97
N THR A 104 -30.84 -4.54 -19.90
CA THR A 104 -30.91 -3.52 -20.96
C THR A 104 -30.09 -3.88 -22.19
N TYR A 105 -28.88 -4.42 -22.00
CA TYR A 105 -27.92 -4.69 -23.07
C TYR A 105 -27.73 -6.19 -23.29
N ALA A 106 -26.54 -6.71 -23.02
CA ALA A 106 -26.20 -8.12 -23.11
C ALA A 106 -25.15 -8.46 -22.05
N GLY A 107 -24.99 -9.74 -21.75
CA GLY A 107 -24.00 -10.20 -20.77
C GLY A 107 -24.33 -11.57 -20.21
N ARG A 108 -23.40 -12.13 -19.44
CA ARG A 108 -23.64 -13.40 -18.73
C ARG A 108 -24.62 -13.19 -17.58
N THR A 109 -25.43 -14.20 -17.31
CA THR A 109 -26.21 -14.22 -16.07
C THR A 109 -25.27 -14.33 -14.85
N THR A 110 -25.68 -13.76 -13.72
CA THR A 110 -24.92 -13.86 -12.46
C THR A 110 -24.69 -15.31 -12.03
N ARG A 111 -25.63 -16.21 -12.35
CA ARG A 111 -25.48 -17.66 -12.12
C ARG A 111 -24.33 -18.23 -12.95
N SER A 112 -24.25 -17.88 -14.24
CA SER A 112 -23.16 -18.32 -15.12
C SER A 112 -21.80 -17.81 -14.62
N GLN A 113 -21.71 -16.53 -14.24
CA GLN A 113 -20.49 -15.96 -13.65
C GLN A 113 -20.07 -16.70 -12.36
N ARG A 114 -21.02 -17.04 -11.48
CA ARG A 114 -20.73 -17.81 -10.26
C ARG A 114 -20.18 -19.21 -10.57
N MET A 115 -20.74 -19.91 -11.56
CA MET A 115 -20.27 -21.24 -11.98
C MET A 115 -18.88 -21.18 -12.63
N ILE A 116 -18.58 -20.14 -13.40
CA ILE A 116 -17.23 -19.94 -13.96
C ILE A 116 -16.26 -19.70 -12.81
N ARG A 117 -16.61 -18.82 -11.87
CA ARG A 117 -15.77 -18.51 -10.72
C ARG A 117 -15.53 -19.71 -9.80
N SER A 118 -16.52 -20.58 -9.61
CA SER A 118 -16.31 -21.83 -8.85
C SER A 118 -15.36 -22.78 -9.55
N LYS A 119 -15.33 -22.80 -10.89
CA LYS A 119 -14.40 -23.62 -11.69
C LYS A 119 -12.98 -23.04 -11.76
N LEU A 120 -12.82 -21.72 -11.54
CA LEU A 120 -11.51 -21.07 -11.51
C LEU A 120 -10.66 -21.50 -10.30
N GLY A 121 -11.23 -22.19 -9.30
CA GLY A 121 -10.46 -22.75 -8.18
C GLY A 121 -9.93 -21.71 -7.20
N LEU A 122 -10.45 -20.48 -7.22
CA LEU A 122 -9.98 -19.39 -6.36
C LEU A 122 -10.79 -19.22 -5.08
N LYS A 123 -11.59 -20.23 -4.71
CA LYS A 123 -12.37 -20.19 -3.47
C LYS A 123 -11.41 -20.49 -2.32
N LEU A 124 -11.26 -19.53 -1.41
CA LEU A 124 -10.46 -19.73 -0.21
C LEU A 124 -11.14 -20.76 0.70
N VAL A 125 -10.36 -21.76 1.10
CA VAL A 125 -10.63 -22.59 2.26
C VAL A 125 -10.25 -21.81 3.52
N ASP A 126 -10.96 -22.06 4.61
CA ASP A 126 -10.72 -21.35 5.87
C ASP A 126 -9.32 -21.63 6.44
N GLY A 127 -8.71 -20.60 7.00
CA GLY A 127 -7.38 -20.68 7.61
C GLY A 127 -6.21 -20.92 6.63
N LEU A 128 -5.11 -21.42 7.18
CA LEU A 128 -3.92 -21.87 6.44
C LEU A 128 -4.10 -23.32 5.98
N ALA A 129 -4.92 -23.52 4.96
CA ALA A 129 -5.24 -24.82 4.36
C ALA A 129 -4.30 -25.12 3.16
N SER A 130 -3.92 -26.39 2.95
CA SER A 130 -2.95 -26.77 1.90
C SER A 130 -3.46 -26.43 0.50
N GLU A 131 -4.77 -26.59 0.29
CA GLU A 131 -5.48 -26.33 -0.97
C GLU A 131 -5.29 -24.88 -1.45
N ASN A 132 -5.24 -23.92 -0.52
CA ASN A 132 -5.01 -22.52 -0.88
C ASN A 132 -3.61 -22.32 -1.46
N PHE A 133 -2.60 -23.05 -0.98
CA PHE A 133 -1.23 -22.98 -1.49
C PHE A 133 -1.10 -23.73 -2.82
N ASP A 134 -1.73 -24.90 -2.95
CA ASP A 134 -1.77 -25.67 -4.20
C ASP A 134 -2.37 -24.85 -5.34
N HIS A 135 -3.46 -24.10 -5.06
CA HIS A 135 -4.04 -23.18 -6.03
C HIS A 135 -3.08 -22.08 -6.47
N VAL A 136 -2.30 -21.50 -5.55
CA VAL A 136 -1.28 -20.51 -5.92
C VAL A 136 -0.21 -21.16 -6.79
N PHE A 137 0.27 -22.34 -6.40
CA PHE A 137 1.29 -23.08 -7.14
C PHE A 137 0.84 -23.41 -8.57
N ASP A 138 -0.40 -23.87 -8.77
CA ASP A 138 -0.98 -24.11 -10.09
C ASP A 138 -0.96 -22.86 -10.98
N HIS A 139 -1.16 -21.68 -10.39
CA HIS A 139 -1.08 -20.41 -11.11
C HIS A 139 0.37 -20.03 -11.45
N LEU A 140 1.32 -20.25 -10.52
CA LEU A 140 2.74 -20.04 -10.79
C LEU A 140 3.26 -20.96 -11.89
N GLN A 141 2.84 -22.22 -11.92
CA GLN A 141 3.18 -23.15 -13.00
C GLN A 141 2.64 -22.71 -14.36
N LYS A 142 1.38 -22.22 -14.41
CA LYS A 142 0.80 -21.67 -15.64
C LYS A 142 1.55 -20.44 -16.15
N LEU A 143 2.17 -19.67 -15.25
CA LEU A 143 3.04 -18.55 -15.59
C LEU A 143 4.48 -18.98 -15.98
N GLY A 144 4.83 -20.25 -15.78
CA GLY A 144 6.21 -20.74 -15.93
C GLY A 144 7.17 -20.15 -14.90
N TYR A 145 6.66 -19.71 -13.75
CA TYR A 145 7.45 -19.04 -12.72
C TYR A 145 7.96 -20.02 -11.67
N THR A 146 9.28 -20.02 -11.46
CA THR A 146 9.97 -20.89 -10.48
C THR A 146 10.74 -20.10 -9.41
N GLY A 147 10.65 -18.77 -9.46
CA GLY A 147 11.32 -17.88 -8.52
C GLY A 147 10.64 -17.80 -7.15
N PRO A 148 11.17 -16.94 -6.27
CA PRO A 148 10.62 -16.77 -4.93
C PRO A 148 9.34 -15.92 -4.94
N VAL A 149 8.59 -15.98 -3.83
CA VAL A 149 7.47 -15.06 -3.59
C VAL A 149 7.72 -14.16 -2.38
N ALA A 150 7.15 -12.97 -2.40
CA ALA A 150 7.08 -12.08 -1.26
C ALA A 150 5.72 -12.22 -0.57
N VAL A 151 5.71 -12.30 0.75
CA VAL A 151 4.49 -12.44 1.55
C VAL A 151 4.21 -11.15 2.29
N GLY A 152 2.97 -10.67 2.23
CA GLY A 152 2.48 -9.57 3.07
C GLY A 152 1.45 -10.10 4.06
N THR A 153 1.54 -9.68 5.32
CA THR A 153 0.54 -9.95 6.36
C THR A 153 0.05 -8.65 6.97
N ASP A 154 -1.25 -8.56 7.23
CA ASP A 154 -1.85 -7.42 7.93
C ASP A 154 -3.23 -7.82 8.47
N GLU A 155 -3.79 -7.02 9.38
CA GLU A 155 -5.11 -7.19 9.96
C GLU A 155 -6.06 -6.05 9.60
N THR A 156 -7.33 -6.40 9.40
CA THR A 156 -8.40 -5.41 9.24
C THR A 156 -9.55 -5.70 10.19
N VAL A 157 -10.20 -4.64 10.69
CA VAL A 157 -11.45 -4.76 11.44
C VAL A 157 -12.57 -5.26 10.53
N CYS A 158 -13.42 -6.15 11.06
CA CYS A 158 -14.64 -6.64 10.43
C CYS A 158 -15.82 -6.57 11.41
N VAL A 159 -17.03 -6.72 10.89
CA VAL A 159 -18.25 -6.76 11.71
C VAL A 159 -18.31 -8.09 12.46
N LYS A 160 -18.48 -8.03 13.78
CA LYS A 160 -18.75 -9.19 14.64
C LYS A 160 -20.09 -9.81 14.24
N SER A 161 -20.07 -11.01 13.68
CA SER A 161 -21.27 -11.74 13.30
C SER A 161 -20.98 -13.24 13.26
N LEU A 162 -21.96 -14.05 13.64
CA LEU A 162 -21.93 -15.51 13.52
C LEU A 162 -22.86 -15.94 12.40
N CYS A 163 -22.31 -16.67 11.43
CA CYS A 163 -23.03 -17.11 10.23
C CYS A 163 -22.84 -18.61 10.03
N VAL A 164 -23.85 -19.29 9.48
CA VAL A 164 -23.74 -20.70 9.10
C VAL A 164 -23.43 -20.81 7.61
N SER A 165 -22.39 -21.57 7.25
CA SER A 165 -22.06 -21.87 5.86
C SER A 165 -21.45 -23.25 5.70
N ASN A 166 -22.01 -24.08 4.80
CA ASN A 166 -21.51 -25.44 4.49
C ASN A 166 -21.29 -26.34 5.71
N GLY A 167 -22.19 -26.32 6.70
CA GLY A 167 -22.06 -27.11 7.93
C GLY A 167 -21.06 -26.56 8.95
N MET A 168 -20.58 -25.33 8.73
CA MET A 168 -19.64 -24.65 9.63
C MET A 168 -20.28 -23.39 10.21
N LEU A 169 -19.97 -23.10 11.47
CA LEU A 169 -20.21 -21.82 12.12
C LEU A 169 -19.00 -20.90 11.87
N VAL A 170 -19.22 -19.80 11.16
CA VAL A 170 -18.20 -18.85 10.71
C VAL A 170 -18.34 -17.55 11.49
N GLY A 171 -17.21 -16.92 11.84
CA GLY A 171 -17.16 -15.64 12.54
C GLY A 171 -16.78 -15.72 14.02
N ALA A 172 -16.46 -16.91 14.51
CA ALA A 172 -15.78 -17.10 15.78
C ALA A 172 -14.28 -16.81 15.64
N GLN A 173 -13.65 -16.39 16.74
CA GLN A 173 -12.20 -16.28 16.83
C GLN A 173 -11.53 -17.65 16.68
N GLY A 174 -10.42 -17.70 15.94
CA GLY A 174 -9.65 -18.94 15.72
C GLY A 174 -10.12 -19.79 14.53
N GLY A 175 -11.16 -19.35 13.81
CA GLY A 175 -11.62 -19.99 12.57
C GLY A 175 -13.04 -20.54 12.65
N SER A 176 -13.44 -21.22 11.60
CA SER A 176 -14.78 -21.81 11.44
C SER A 176 -14.89 -23.11 12.22
N ILE A 177 -16.02 -23.32 12.88
CA ILE A 177 -16.25 -24.46 13.77
C ILE A 177 -17.29 -25.39 13.13
N PRO A 178 -16.98 -26.68 12.88
CA PRO A 178 -17.98 -27.63 12.38
C PRO A 178 -19.04 -27.90 13.45
N PHE A 179 -20.25 -28.26 13.02
CA PHE A 179 -21.32 -28.73 13.91
C PHE A 179 -22.15 -29.81 13.18
N GLU A 180 -22.70 -30.75 13.94
CA GLU A 180 -23.45 -31.89 13.41
C GLU A 180 -24.96 -31.79 13.66
N SER A 181 -25.39 -31.02 14.66
CA SER A 181 -26.80 -30.89 15.02
C SER A 181 -27.24 -29.45 15.34
N THR A 182 -28.55 -29.21 15.32
CA THR A 182 -29.13 -27.91 15.67
C THR A 182 -28.96 -27.56 17.15
N ASP A 183 -28.88 -28.56 18.03
CA ASP A 183 -28.73 -28.31 19.48
C ASP A 183 -27.29 -28.00 19.83
N GLU A 184 -26.34 -28.73 19.24
CA GLU A 184 -24.90 -28.38 19.29
C GLU A 184 -24.66 -26.96 18.77
N LEU A 185 -25.28 -26.59 17.64
CA LEU A 185 -25.16 -25.23 17.11
C LEU A 185 -25.65 -24.17 18.12
N LYS A 186 -26.77 -24.39 18.81
CA LYS A 186 -27.28 -23.45 19.83
C LYS A 186 -26.33 -23.35 21.01
N GLU A 187 -25.76 -24.47 21.45
CA GLU A 187 -24.76 -24.52 22.53
C GLU A 187 -23.49 -23.76 22.15
N LEU A 188 -22.97 -24.01 20.94
CA LEU A 188 -21.80 -23.31 20.38
C LEU A 188 -22.03 -21.81 20.28
N VAL A 189 -23.18 -21.37 19.74
CA VAL A 189 -23.49 -19.94 19.65
C VAL A 189 -23.56 -19.32 21.05
N SER A 190 -24.19 -20.00 22.00
CA SER A 190 -24.32 -19.52 23.38
C SER A 190 -22.97 -19.41 24.09
N SER A 191 -22.09 -20.41 23.92
CA SER A 191 -20.75 -20.40 24.51
C SER A 191 -19.88 -19.28 23.92
N ILE A 192 -19.87 -19.12 22.59
CA ILE A 192 -19.09 -18.09 21.91
C ILE A 192 -19.51 -16.68 22.34
N ILE A 193 -20.82 -16.43 22.48
CA ILE A 193 -21.33 -15.13 22.93
C ILE A 193 -20.94 -14.89 24.39
N LYS A 194 -21.12 -15.89 25.27
CA LYS A 194 -20.80 -15.79 26.70
C LYS A 194 -19.31 -15.58 26.95
N GLU A 195 -18.45 -16.22 26.17
CA GLU A 195 -17.00 -16.11 26.23
C GLU A 195 -16.45 -14.90 25.44
N ASN A 196 -17.31 -14.09 24.81
CA ASN A 196 -16.94 -12.95 23.95
C ASN A 196 -15.95 -13.33 22.83
N ARG A 197 -16.12 -14.52 22.25
CA ARG A 197 -15.25 -15.10 21.21
C ARG A 197 -15.69 -14.76 19.78
N MET A 198 -16.49 -13.72 19.59
CA MET A 198 -16.81 -13.23 18.25
C MET A 198 -15.62 -12.50 17.63
N CYS A 199 -15.34 -12.80 16.37
CA CYS A 199 -14.22 -12.23 15.64
C CYS A 199 -14.47 -10.77 15.26
N SER A 200 -13.54 -9.88 15.61
CA SER A 200 -13.56 -8.45 15.27
C SER A 200 -12.52 -8.05 14.23
N LYS A 201 -11.57 -8.94 13.91
CA LYS A 201 -10.48 -8.66 12.98
C LYS A 201 -10.15 -9.89 12.14
N ILE A 202 -9.77 -9.68 10.90
CA ILE A 202 -9.30 -10.73 9.99
C ILE A 202 -7.86 -10.44 9.63
N ARG A 203 -7.00 -11.45 9.77
CA ARG A 203 -5.63 -11.41 9.27
C ARG A 203 -5.58 -11.94 7.85
N ALA A 204 -5.04 -11.14 6.93
CA ALA A 204 -4.79 -11.56 5.56
C ALA A 204 -3.35 -12.03 5.40
N TYR A 205 -3.16 -13.10 4.63
CA TYR A 205 -1.88 -13.43 4.02
C TYR A 205 -2.00 -13.29 2.52
N THR A 206 -1.12 -12.47 1.94
CA THR A 206 -1.04 -12.25 0.50
C THR A 206 0.32 -12.65 -0.04
N ILE A 207 0.34 -13.09 -1.28
CA ILE A 207 1.55 -13.40 -2.04
C ILE A 207 1.67 -12.41 -3.20
N GLN A 208 2.85 -11.80 -3.32
CA GLN A 208 3.26 -11.02 -4.48
C GLN A 208 4.39 -11.74 -5.21
N VAL A 209 4.24 -11.84 -6.53
CA VAL A 209 5.30 -12.33 -7.41
C VAL A 209 6.12 -11.12 -7.87
N PRO A 210 7.47 -11.14 -7.74
CA PRO A 210 8.36 -10.04 -8.12
C PRO A 210 8.52 -9.91 -9.66
N LEU A 211 7.40 -9.96 -10.40
CA LEU A 211 7.34 -9.78 -11.84
C LEU A 211 6.32 -8.70 -12.19
N PRO A 212 6.55 -7.89 -13.25
CA PRO A 212 5.58 -6.90 -13.69
C PRO A 212 4.31 -7.59 -14.21
N GLY A 213 3.15 -6.99 -13.98
CA GLY A 213 1.88 -7.50 -14.53
C GLY A 213 1.35 -8.79 -13.91
N VAL A 214 1.97 -9.31 -12.85
CA VAL A 214 1.44 -10.45 -12.09
C VAL A 214 0.59 -9.95 -10.92
N PRO A 215 -0.68 -10.37 -10.79
CA PRO A 215 -1.55 -9.92 -9.71
C PRO A 215 -1.16 -10.51 -8.36
N THR A 216 -1.59 -9.84 -7.29
CA THR A 216 -1.52 -10.34 -5.92
C THR A 216 -2.45 -11.55 -5.73
N TYR A 217 -1.99 -12.57 -5.02
CA TYR A 217 -2.79 -13.70 -4.59
C TYR A 217 -3.14 -13.57 -3.11
N VAL A 218 -4.44 -13.71 -2.78
CA VAL A 218 -4.86 -13.89 -1.38
C VAL A 218 -4.76 -15.38 -1.08
N VAL A 219 -4.00 -15.73 -0.04
CA VAL A 219 -3.76 -17.14 0.34
C VAL A 219 -4.61 -17.53 1.53
N ALA A 220 -4.78 -16.62 2.48
CA ALA A 220 -5.60 -16.88 3.65
C ALA A 220 -6.24 -15.59 4.19
N LEU A 221 -7.44 -15.76 4.75
CA LEU A 221 -8.18 -14.76 5.50
C LEU A 221 -8.59 -15.44 6.81
N ILE A 222 -7.83 -15.20 7.86
CA ILE A 222 -7.92 -15.93 9.12
C ILE A 222 -8.70 -15.07 10.10
N ALA A 223 -9.72 -15.64 10.74
CA ALA A 223 -10.41 -14.99 11.84
C ALA A 223 -9.45 -14.81 13.03
N SER A 224 -8.95 -13.59 13.23
CA SER A 224 -7.96 -13.31 14.26
C SER A 224 -8.53 -13.57 15.65
N ILE A 225 -7.66 -14.05 16.52
CA ILE A 225 -7.94 -14.19 17.95
C ILE A 225 -7.76 -12.81 18.58
N ASP A 226 -8.62 -12.45 19.53
CA ASP A 226 -8.47 -11.20 20.26
C ASP A 226 -7.16 -11.24 21.09
N LYS A 227 -6.44 -10.12 21.11
CA LYS A 227 -5.12 -10.00 21.78
C LYS A 227 -4.09 -11.05 21.32
N GLN A 228 -4.02 -11.31 20.01
CA GLN A 228 -3.02 -12.20 19.42
C GLN A 228 -1.60 -11.84 19.87
N THR A 229 -0.86 -12.83 20.40
CA THR A 229 0.51 -12.63 20.88
C THR A 229 1.53 -12.79 19.76
N ALA A 230 2.77 -12.34 20.00
CA ALA A 230 3.88 -12.54 19.07
C ALA A 230 4.16 -14.04 18.79
N SER A 231 3.92 -14.92 19.77
CA SER A 231 4.08 -16.37 19.60
C SER A 231 3.01 -16.96 18.68
N ASP A 232 1.76 -16.49 18.79
CA ASP A 232 0.67 -16.94 17.92
C ASP A 232 0.95 -16.54 16.46
N ILE A 233 1.48 -15.32 16.25
CA ILE A 233 1.87 -14.84 14.92
C ILE A 233 3.06 -15.63 14.37
N LEU A 234 4.04 -15.95 15.21
CA LEU A 234 5.19 -16.79 14.85
C LEU A 234 4.74 -18.16 14.33
N ASP A 235 3.79 -18.81 15.00
CA ASP A 235 3.28 -20.11 14.60
C ASP A 235 2.55 -20.04 13.25
N LEU A 236 1.81 -18.95 13.00
CA LEU A 236 1.23 -18.70 11.68
C LEU A 236 2.30 -18.53 10.59
N HIS A 237 3.38 -17.77 10.85
CA HIS A 237 4.46 -17.61 9.88
C HIS A 237 5.18 -18.92 9.58
N LYS A 238 5.51 -19.71 10.61
CA LYS A 238 6.13 -21.03 10.45
C LYS A 238 5.26 -21.96 9.60
N LYS A 239 3.97 -22.03 9.93
CA LYS A 239 3.00 -22.83 9.18
C LYS A 239 2.86 -22.35 7.73
N PHE A 240 2.87 -21.05 7.49
CA PHE A 240 2.82 -20.48 6.15
C PHE A 240 4.04 -20.90 5.30
N ILE A 241 5.25 -20.80 5.87
CA ILE A 241 6.50 -21.22 5.20
C ILE A 241 6.46 -22.71 4.88
N GLU A 242 6.05 -23.55 5.85
CA GLU A 242 5.95 -25.00 5.67
C GLU A 242 4.99 -25.37 4.54
N LEU A 243 3.78 -24.80 4.55
CA LEU A 243 2.77 -25.09 3.52
C LEU A 243 3.18 -24.59 2.14
N SER A 244 3.88 -23.45 2.06
CA SER A 244 4.44 -22.94 0.79
C SER A 244 5.44 -23.93 0.20
N GLN A 245 6.37 -24.43 1.02
CA GLN A 245 7.37 -25.40 0.58
C GLN A 245 6.75 -26.73 0.18
N LYS A 246 5.73 -27.19 0.92
CA LYS A 246 4.98 -28.41 0.60
C LYS A 246 4.26 -28.30 -0.74
N ALA A 247 3.68 -27.13 -1.05
CA ALA A 247 3.03 -26.87 -2.34
C ALA A 247 4.05 -26.76 -3.50
N GLY A 248 5.31 -26.41 -3.21
CA GLY A 248 6.41 -26.45 -4.19
C GLY A 248 6.99 -25.08 -4.55
N PHE A 249 6.75 -24.03 -3.75
CA PHE A 249 7.35 -22.71 -3.94
C PHE A 249 7.94 -22.16 -2.64
N ASN A 250 8.81 -21.16 -2.76
CA ASN A 250 9.58 -20.62 -1.64
C ASN A 250 9.21 -19.17 -1.33
N VAL A 251 9.06 -18.88 -0.04
CA VAL A 251 8.93 -17.51 0.47
C VAL A 251 10.33 -16.91 0.63
N LEU A 252 10.55 -15.72 0.07
CA LEU A 252 11.80 -14.96 0.24
C LEU A 252 11.67 -13.87 1.30
N SER A 253 10.48 -13.33 1.52
CA SER A 253 10.27 -12.30 2.54
C SER A 253 8.89 -12.36 3.17
N ILE A 254 8.80 -11.86 4.40
CA ILE A 254 7.53 -11.61 5.10
C ILE A 254 7.52 -10.13 5.51
N GLY A 255 6.64 -9.36 4.87
CA GLY A 255 6.36 -7.96 5.14
C GLY A 255 5.26 -7.79 6.17
N SER A 256 5.43 -6.83 7.08
CA SER A 256 4.48 -6.51 8.16
C SER A 256 4.44 -4.99 8.42
N ASP A 257 3.37 -4.49 9.04
CA ASP A 257 3.07 -3.05 9.14
C ASP A 257 3.87 -2.29 10.23
N GLY A 258 4.63 -3.03 11.04
CA GLY A 258 5.45 -2.47 12.10
C GLY A 258 4.77 -2.36 13.47
N ALA A 259 3.60 -2.98 13.67
CA ALA A 259 3.04 -3.15 15.01
C ALA A 259 4.01 -3.91 15.93
N ALA A 260 4.07 -3.53 17.22
CA ALA A 260 5.06 -4.06 18.16
C ALA A 260 5.02 -5.59 18.29
N THR A 261 3.82 -6.18 18.28
CA THR A 261 3.61 -7.63 18.31
C THR A 261 4.13 -8.31 17.05
N GLU A 262 3.97 -7.70 15.88
CA GLU A 262 4.48 -8.23 14.60
C GLU A 262 6.01 -8.10 14.50
N ILE A 263 6.58 -6.97 14.91
CA ILE A 263 8.04 -6.81 14.99
C ILE A 263 8.64 -7.87 15.91
N SER A 264 8.00 -8.12 17.06
CA SER A 264 8.42 -9.17 17.99
C SER A 264 8.34 -10.56 17.35
N ALA A 265 7.24 -10.88 16.65
CA ALA A 265 7.07 -12.14 15.94
C ALA A 265 8.11 -12.35 14.83
N GLN A 266 8.41 -11.32 14.04
CA GLN A 266 9.47 -11.34 13.02
C GLN A 266 10.84 -11.61 13.63
N LYS A 267 11.15 -10.98 14.78
CA LYS A 267 12.39 -11.22 15.51
C LYS A 267 12.47 -12.66 16.01
N MET A 268 11.40 -13.17 16.64
CA MET A 268 11.34 -14.56 17.09
C MET A 268 11.50 -15.55 15.93
N LEU A 269 10.96 -15.21 14.75
CA LEU A 269 11.10 -16.03 13.54
C LEU A 269 12.55 -16.04 13.04
N HIS A 270 13.20 -14.87 12.98
CA HIS A 270 14.61 -14.75 12.65
C HIS A 270 15.49 -15.58 13.60
N ASP A 271 15.25 -15.48 14.90
CA ASP A 271 16.04 -16.14 15.95
C ASP A 271 15.73 -17.65 16.04
N SER A 272 14.65 -18.12 15.42
CA SER A 272 14.31 -19.55 15.35
C SER A 272 15.16 -20.34 14.33
N ALA A 273 15.93 -19.66 13.48
CA ALA A 273 16.79 -20.31 12.49
C ALA A 273 18.03 -20.93 13.14
N THR A 274 18.47 -22.07 12.60
CA THR A 274 19.72 -22.73 13.03
C THR A 274 20.89 -22.42 12.10
N LYS A 275 20.61 -21.94 10.89
CA LYS A 275 21.61 -21.58 9.89
C LYS A 275 21.27 -20.22 9.31
N TYR A 276 22.33 -19.48 8.98
CA TYR A 276 22.24 -18.13 8.45
C TYR A 276 23.13 -18.00 7.23
N LEU A 277 22.66 -17.24 6.24
CA LEU A 277 23.51 -16.63 5.23
C LEU A 277 24.04 -15.32 5.82
N GLU A 278 25.36 -15.12 5.78
CA GLU A 278 26.02 -14.01 6.47
C GLU A 278 26.72 -13.08 5.49
N PHE A 279 26.59 -11.77 5.74
CA PHE A 279 27.41 -10.74 5.13
C PHE A 279 28.10 -9.92 6.21
N LYS A 280 29.42 -9.86 6.14
CA LYS A 280 30.27 -9.15 7.09
C LYS A 280 30.98 -7.99 6.41
N ALA A 281 30.86 -6.82 7.02
CA ALA A 281 31.58 -5.61 6.68
C ALA A 281 32.18 -4.99 7.96
N PRO A 282 33.28 -5.57 8.49
CA PRO A 282 33.85 -5.19 9.79
C PRO A 282 34.28 -3.72 9.88
N ALA A 283 34.74 -3.13 8.77
CA ALA A 283 35.10 -1.70 8.69
C ALA A 283 33.93 -0.74 8.99
N HIS A 284 32.71 -1.25 8.97
CA HIS A 284 31.47 -0.51 9.24
C HIS A 284 30.72 -1.02 10.46
N ASN A 285 31.31 -1.95 11.23
CA ASN A 285 30.64 -2.68 12.29
C ASN A 285 29.29 -3.29 11.85
N LEU A 286 29.22 -3.76 10.61
CA LEU A 286 28.00 -4.28 10.01
C LEU A 286 28.10 -5.80 9.85
N HIS A 287 27.13 -6.49 10.44
CA HIS A 287 26.92 -7.92 10.28
C HIS A 287 25.45 -8.17 9.96
N ILE A 288 25.16 -8.63 8.75
CA ILE A 288 23.81 -9.00 8.32
C ILE A 288 23.72 -10.51 8.32
N GLN A 289 22.72 -11.01 9.06
CA GLN A 289 22.38 -12.42 9.10
C GLN A 289 20.99 -12.60 8.47
N ILE A 290 20.90 -13.58 7.58
CA ILE A 290 19.67 -13.89 6.86
C ILE A 290 19.28 -15.32 7.27
N PRO A 291 18.16 -15.51 7.96
CA PRO A 291 17.78 -16.80 8.50
C PRO A 291 17.40 -17.74 7.36
N LEU A 292 17.94 -18.96 7.39
CA LEU A 292 17.52 -20.04 6.51
C LEU A 292 16.41 -20.84 7.20
N LEU A 293 15.20 -20.78 6.66
CA LEU A 293 13.99 -21.33 7.28
C LEU A 293 13.32 -22.41 6.42
N GLY A 294 12.43 -23.16 7.08
CA GLY A 294 11.65 -24.25 6.49
C GLY A 294 12.38 -25.60 6.48
N GLN A 295 11.68 -26.63 6.00
CA GLN A 295 12.25 -27.98 5.88
C GLN A 295 13.37 -28.01 4.82
N LYS A 296 13.13 -27.34 3.69
CA LYS A 296 14.18 -27.02 2.73
C LYS A 296 14.70 -25.63 3.06
N LEU A 297 15.87 -25.56 3.69
CA LEU A 297 16.48 -24.32 4.17
C LEU A 297 16.65 -23.28 3.05
N HIS A 298 15.84 -22.22 3.09
CA HIS A 298 15.90 -21.08 2.17
C HIS A 298 15.90 -19.76 2.93
N PRO A 299 16.51 -18.70 2.37
CA PRO A 299 16.54 -17.40 3.02
C PRO A 299 15.14 -16.81 3.09
N VAL A 300 14.76 -16.33 4.28
CA VAL A 300 13.53 -15.56 4.48
C VAL A 300 13.88 -14.25 5.17
N VAL A 301 13.66 -13.13 4.50
CA VAL A 301 13.97 -11.79 5.01
C VAL A 301 12.74 -11.19 5.68
N MET A 302 12.91 -10.72 6.92
CA MET A 302 11.87 -9.97 7.63
C MET A 302 11.87 -8.52 7.16
N VAL A 303 10.74 -8.06 6.63
CA VAL A 303 10.62 -6.75 5.98
C VAL A 303 9.60 -5.90 6.76
N GLN A 304 9.94 -4.63 6.95
CA GLN A 304 9.02 -3.60 7.43
C GLN A 304 8.37 -2.92 6.23
N ASP A 305 7.06 -2.68 6.28
CA ASP A 305 6.36 -2.05 5.15
C ASP A 305 6.94 -0.66 4.83
N PRO A 306 7.53 -0.47 3.64
CA PRO A 306 8.14 0.82 3.28
C PRO A 306 7.12 1.96 3.21
N LYS A 307 5.85 1.67 2.85
CA LYS A 307 4.81 2.70 2.80
C LYS A 307 4.42 3.15 4.20
N HIS A 308 4.20 2.20 5.11
CA HIS A 308 3.97 2.51 6.52
C HIS A 308 5.14 3.27 7.12
N ALA A 309 6.38 2.86 6.86
CA ALA A 309 7.56 3.56 7.36
C ALA A 309 7.61 5.02 6.89
N ARG A 310 7.28 5.31 5.63
CA ARG A 310 7.17 6.70 5.15
C ARG A 310 6.08 7.47 5.88
N LYS A 311 4.91 6.87 6.15
CA LYS A 311 3.87 7.48 7.00
C LYS A 311 4.41 7.79 8.39
N THR A 312 5.10 6.84 9.01
CA THR A 312 5.75 6.99 10.32
C THR A 312 6.76 8.13 10.32
N ALA A 313 7.59 8.25 9.28
CA ALA A 313 8.56 9.33 9.10
C ALA A 313 7.89 10.70 8.98
N ALA A 314 6.86 10.83 8.14
CA ALA A 314 6.13 12.09 8.00
C ALA A 314 5.41 12.46 9.30
N ASN A 315 4.88 11.46 10.02
CA ASN A 315 4.20 11.68 11.31
C ASN A 315 5.14 12.18 12.42
N GLN A 316 6.46 11.91 12.36
CA GLN A 316 7.39 12.44 13.36
C GLN A 316 7.44 13.98 13.33
N LEU A 317 7.35 14.59 12.14
CA LEU A 317 7.39 16.05 11.96
C LEU A 317 6.22 16.78 12.63
N LEU A 318 5.10 16.07 12.83
CA LEU A 318 3.86 16.58 13.42
C LEU A 318 3.68 16.16 14.88
N SER A 319 4.73 15.61 15.50
CA SER A 319 4.70 15.26 16.91
C SER A 319 4.83 16.52 17.76
N GLY A 320 3.69 17.11 18.16
CA GLY A 320 3.68 18.32 19.00
C GLY A 320 4.35 18.17 20.37
N ALA A 321 4.66 16.94 20.78
CA ALA A 321 5.41 16.63 22.00
C ALA A 321 6.95 16.62 21.78
N ARG A 322 7.42 16.73 20.54
CA ARG A 322 8.83 16.62 20.16
C ARG A 322 9.30 17.87 19.42
N PHE A 323 10.49 18.34 19.76
CA PHE A 323 11.20 19.36 19.02
C PHE A 323 12.42 18.70 18.37
N ILE A 324 12.23 18.19 17.15
CA ILE A 324 13.24 17.40 16.44
C ILE A 324 14.47 18.27 16.19
N SER A 325 15.65 17.81 16.61
CA SER A 325 16.90 18.54 16.45
C SER A 325 18.07 17.60 16.21
N PHE A 326 19.01 18.04 15.39
CA PHE A 326 20.27 17.35 15.11
C PHE A 326 21.37 18.37 14.81
N GLY A 327 22.49 18.26 15.54
CA GLY A 327 23.57 19.23 15.45
C GLY A 327 23.08 20.66 15.70
N CYS A 328 23.33 21.57 14.76
CA CYS A 328 22.89 22.97 14.81
C CYS A 328 21.52 23.24 14.17
N TYR A 329 20.81 22.21 13.71
CA TYR A 329 19.53 22.33 13.01
C TYR A 329 18.37 21.72 13.80
N HIS A 330 17.16 22.20 13.49
CA HIS A 330 15.92 21.67 14.04
C HIS A 330 14.84 21.58 12.96
N VAL A 331 13.82 20.78 13.23
CA VAL A 331 12.68 20.56 12.35
C VAL A 331 11.41 20.59 13.17
N GLY A 332 10.42 21.35 12.69
CA GLY A 332 9.09 21.39 13.29
C GLY A 332 8.01 21.88 12.34
N ILE A 333 6.83 22.07 12.90
CA ILE A 333 5.64 22.58 12.20
C ILE A 333 5.88 23.95 11.54
N PRO A 334 6.65 24.91 12.12
CA PRO A 334 6.88 26.20 11.46
C PRO A 334 7.54 26.09 10.09
N GLN A 335 8.53 25.19 9.91
CA GLN A 335 9.14 24.95 8.60
C GLN A 335 8.12 24.38 7.61
N LEU A 336 7.31 23.39 8.03
CA LEU A 336 6.24 22.85 7.17
C LEU A 336 5.17 23.89 6.82
N ALA A 337 4.83 24.78 7.76
CA ALA A 337 3.90 25.88 7.55
C ALA A 337 4.42 26.89 6.52
N LYS A 338 5.74 27.10 6.47
CA LYS A 338 6.39 27.92 5.45
C LYS A 338 6.29 27.27 4.06
N ILE A 339 6.54 25.96 3.97
CA ILE A 339 6.41 25.23 2.71
C ILE A 339 4.99 25.28 2.19
N VAL A 340 3.99 24.96 3.03
CA VAL A 340 2.58 24.93 2.59
C VAL A 340 2.02 26.28 2.16
N GLN A 341 2.64 27.39 2.60
CA GLN A 341 2.29 28.76 2.21
C GLN A 341 2.99 29.22 0.92
N SER A 342 3.92 28.43 0.38
CA SER A 342 4.64 28.79 -0.85
C SER A 342 3.78 28.54 -2.09
N ASP A 343 3.85 29.42 -3.09
CA ASP A 343 2.97 29.41 -4.27
C ASP A 343 3.03 28.10 -5.09
N ASN A 344 4.18 27.43 -5.09
CA ASN A 344 4.40 26.17 -5.81
C ASN A 344 4.30 24.92 -4.91
N SER A 345 3.74 25.06 -3.71
CA SER A 345 3.62 23.96 -2.75
C SER A 345 2.75 22.83 -3.27
N THR A 346 3.31 21.62 -3.30
CA THR A 346 2.54 20.38 -3.47
C THR A 346 1.80 19.98 -2.19
N LEU A 347 2.14 20.54 -1.02
CA LEU A 347 1.45 20.28 0.24
C LEU A 347 0.12 21.03 0.31
N TYR A 348 -0.92 20.35 0.81
CA TYR A 348 -2.18 20.98 1.19
C TYR A 348 -2.13 21.50 2.62
N ILE A 349 -2.96 22.48 2.96
CA ILE A 349 -3.13 22.97 4.34
C ILE A 349 -3.45 21.81 5.29
N LYS A 350 -4.29 20.86 4.86
CA LYS A 350 -4.63 19.65 5.63
C LYS A 350 -3.44 18.69 5.87
N ASP A 351 -2.37 18.81 5.08
CA ASP A 351 -1.19 17.96 5.22
C ASP A 351 -0.32 18.37 6.41
N VAL A 352 -0.44 19.63 6.84
CA VAL A 352 0.32 20.19 7.96
C VAL A 352 -0.58 20.45 9.18
N PHE A 353 -1.82 20.89 8.95
CA PHE A 353 -2.79 21.24 9.99
C PHE A 353 -4.01 20.34 9.93
N ASN A 354 -4.55 19.92 11.08
CA ASN A 354 -5.71 19.01 11.16
C ASN A 354 -5.55 17.73 10.31
N THR A 355 -4.34 17.20 10.36
CA THR A 355 -3.87 16.18 9.44
C THR A 355 -4.47 14.81 9.70
N ASP A 356 -4.96 14.18 8.64
CA ASP A 356 -5.17 12.73 8.61
C ASP A 356 -3.81 12.02 8.57
N LYS A 357 -3.43 11.42 9.70
CA LYS A 357 -2.14 10.74 9.86
C LYS A 357 -2.06 9.41 9.11
N GLN A 358 -3.19 8.92 8.59
CA GLN A 358 -3.29 7.69 7.81
C GLN A 358 -3.33 7.94 6.30
N ASP A 359 -3.41 9.19 5.84
CA ASP A 359 -3.36 9.51 4.41
C ASP A 359 -1.97 9.22 3.82
N ASP A 360 -1.88 8.15 3.02
CA ASP A 360 -0.68 7.84 2.24
C ASP A 360 -0.29 8.99 1.31
N GLY A 361 -1.29 9.64 0.69
CA GLY A 361 -1.08 10.73 -0.26
C GLY A 361 -0.32 11.89 0.38
N ARG A 362 -0.62 12.21 1.64
CA ARG A 362 0.12 13.20 2.41
C ARG A 362 1.59 12.81 2.57
N ALA A 363 1.85 11.57 3.00
CA ALA A 363 3.22 11.11 3.18
C ALA A 363 4.01 11.13 1.85
N TYR A 364 3.36 10.85 0.71
CA TYR A 364 3.93 11.04 -0.62
C TYR A 364 4.28 12.50 -0.89
N ARG A 365 3.33 13.43 -0.68
CA ARG A 365 3.56 14.86 -0.94
C ARG A 365 4.66 15.42 -0.04
N VAL A 366 4.72 15.04 1.24
CA VAL A 366 5.76 15.48 2.19
C VAL A 366 7.17 15.08 1.74
N PHE A 367 7.35 13.86 1.23
CA PHE A 367 8.64 13.37 0.77
C PHE A 367 8.84 13.51 -0.75
N SER A 368 8.06 14.36 -1.41
CA SER A 368 8.20 14.57 -2.85
C SER A 368 9.42 15.43 -3.19
N SER A 369 9.91 15.30 -4.43
CA SER A 369 11.00 16.12 -4.95
C SER A 369 10.69 17.61 -4.87
N GLU A 370 9.44 17.98 -5.13
CA GLU A 370 8.97 19.36 -5.16
C GLU A 370 9.00 19.95 -3.74
N THR A 371 8.53 19.20 -2.74
CA THR A 371 8.60 19.63 -1.32
C THR A 371 10.04 19.80 -0.85
N LEU A 372 10.95 18.89 -1.24
CA LEU A 372 12.37 19.02 -0.92
C LEU A 372 12.99 20.25 -1.61
N GLN A 373 12.68 20.47 -2.89
CA GLN A 373 13.17 21.62 -3.65
C GLN A 373 12.74 22.94 -2.99
N LEU A 374 11.46 23.07 -2.64
CA LEU A 374 10.96 24.24 -1.92
C LEU A 374 11.63 24.41 -0.57
N ALA A 375 11.88 23.32 0.17
CA ALA A 375 12.58 23.40 1.45
C ALA A 375 14.03 23.90 1.30
N LEU A 376 14.70 23.62 0.17
CA LEU A 376 16.05 24.09 -0.12
C LEU A 376 16.08 25.59 -0.48
N GLU A 377 15.00 26.12 -1.04
CA GLU A 377 14.88 27.55 -1.38
C GLU A 377 14.80 28.45 -0.14
N HIS A 378 14.35 27.91 1.01
CA HIS A 378 14.21 28.66 2.27
C HIS A 378 15.34 28.32 3.25
N PRO A 379 16.28 29.24 3.56
CA PRO A 379 17.40 28.97 4.48
C PRO A 379 16.98 28.46 5.86
N GLU A 380 15.85 28.93 6.40
CA GLU A 380 15.27 28.47 7.66
C GLU A 380 14.78 27.01 7.63
N CYS A 381 14.57 26.46 6.45
CA CYS A 381 14.14 25.09 6.21
C CYS A 381 15.32 24.13 5.92
N THR A 382 16.58 24.55 6.14
CA THR A 382 17.75 23.68 5.94
C THR A 382 17.64 22.36 6.73
N GLY A 383 17.23 22.43 8.00
CA GLY A 383 17.00 21.23 8.82
C GLY A 383 15.91 20.33 8.25
N LEU A 384 14.79 20.91 7.81
CA LEU A 384 13.71 20.16 7.15
C LEU A 384 14.22 19.49 5.87
N SER A 385 14.99 20.21 5.04
CA SER A 385 15.56 19.67 3.80
C SER A 385 16.44 18.44 4.03
N ILE A 386 17.29 18.47 5.06
CA ILE A 386 18.12 17.32 5.42
C ILE A 386 17.26 16.15 5.87
N TYR A 387 16.25 16.41 6.70
CA TYR A 387 15.32 15.37 7.16
C TYR A 387 14.56 14.73 5.99
N LEU A 388 14.02 15.55 5.09
CA LEU A 388 13.31 15.11 3.89
C LEU A 388 14.23 14.32 2.96
N PHE A 389 15.47 14.78 2.76
CA PHE A 389 16.46 14.05 1.97
C PHE A 389 16.78 12.68 2.59
N VAL A 390 17.17 12.65 3.87
CA VAL A 390 17.61 11.42 4.55
C VAL A 390 16.51 10.37 4.60
N LEU A 391 15.29 10.73 5.02
CA LEU A 391 14.20 9.75 5.13
C LEU A 391 13.49 9.51 3.80
N GLY A 392 13.44 10.51 2.91
CA GLY A 392 12.91 10.39 1.55
C GLY A 392 13.74 9.40 0.73
N GLU A 393 15.07 9.55 0.69
CA GLU A 393 15.98 8.64 -0.01
C GLU A 393 15.89 7.20 0.53
N LEU A 394 15.70 7.03 1.85
CA LEU A 394 15.47 5.71 2.43
C LEU A 394 14.17 5.10 1.92
N CYS A 395 13.07 5.85 1.88
CA CYS A 395 11.80 5.37 1.34
C CYS A 395 11.89 5.07 -0.15
N ASP A 396 12.54 5.93 -0.92
CA ASP A 396 12.71 5.78 -2.37
C ASP A 396 13.64 4.62 -2.74
N SER A 397 14.60 4.29 -1.88
CA SER A 397 15.43 3.08 -2.05
C SER A 397 14.59 1.80 -2.10
N TRP A 398 13.38 1.81 -1.53
CA TRP A 398 12.41 0.72 -1.62
C TRP A 398 11.35 0.95 -2.70
N LEU A 399 10.76 2.14 -2.74
CA LEU A 399 9.52 2.39 -3.48
C LEU A 399 9.74 2.90 -4.91
N SER A 400 10.91 3.48 -5.21
CA SER A 400 11.23 3.94 -6.56
C SER A 400 11.15 2.79 -7.55
N ARG A 401 10.57 3.05 -8.73
CA ARG A 401 10.42 2.05 -9.81
C ARG A 401 11.56 2.04 -10.81
N THR A 402 12.42 3.07 -10.75
CA THR A 402 13.49 3.31 -11.73
C THR A 402 14.89 3.18 -11.11
N ALA A 403 15.02 3.22 -9.78
CA ALA A 403 16.31 3.10 -9.12
C ALA A 403 16.94 1.71 -9.32
N ASN A 404 18.22 1.68 -9.70
CA ASN A 404 19.02 0.46 -9.79
C ASN A 404 19.47 -0.02 -8.40
N ILE A 405 19.97 -1.26 -8.31
CA ILE A 405 20.38 -1.87 -7.03
C ILE A 405 21.51 -1.08 -6.33
N PRO A 406 22.62 -0.68 -7.00
CA PRO A 406 23.68 0.10 -6.36
C PRO A 406 23.21 1.40 -5.71
N ASP A 407 22.37 2.17 -6.40
CA ASP A 407 21.83 3.43 -5.89
C ASP A 407 20.98 3.21 -4.64
N ARG A 408 20.15 2.15 -4.62
CA ARG A 408 19.34 1.81 -3.45
C ARG A 408 20.19 1.51 -2.22
N VAL A 409 21.29 0.77 -2.39
CA VAL A 409 22.23 0.49 -1.29
C VAL A 409 22.85 1.78 -0.77
N ILE A 410 23.31 2.67 -1.66
CA ILE A 410 23.91 3.94 -1.27
C ILE A 410 22.90 4.79 -0.50
N SER A 411 21.68 4.96 -1.02
CA SER A 411 20.62 5.76 -0.39
C SER A 411 20.25 5.20 0.99
N ALA A 412 19.94 3.90 1.07
CA ALA A 412 19.53 3.25 2.32
C ALA A 412 20.63 3.33 3.40
N PHE A 413 21.89 3.08 3.04
CA PHE A 413 23.00 3.11 4.01
C PHE A 413 23.46 4.53 4.35
N THR A 414 23.25 5.51 3.46
CA THR A 414 23.49 6.93 3.81
C THR A 414 22.57 7.32 4.96
N SER A 415 21.29 6.96 4.86
CA SER A 415 20.31 7.18 5.92
C SER A 415 20.61 6.37 7.18
N PHE A 416 21.03 5.11 7.04
CA PHE A 416 21.44 4.28 8.17
C PHE A 416 22.55 4.95 9.00
N PHE A 417 23.66 5.34 8.37
CA PHE A 417 24.79 5.93 9.10
C PHE A 417 24.46 7.33 9.66
N PHE A 418 23.67 8.13 8.94
CA PHE A 418 23.22 9.42 9.45
C PHE A 418 22.33 9.26 10.70
N LEU A 419 21.37 8.31 10.66
CA LEU A 419 20.48 8.03 11.78
C LEU A 419 21.26 7.52 13.00
N GLU A 420 22.24 6.61 12.82
CA GLU A 420 23.12 6.16 13.91
C GLU A 420 23.84 7.34 14.57
N ALA A 421 24.50 8.17 13.77
CA ALA A 421 25.25 9.31 14.29
C ALA A 421 24.34 10.33 14.99
N TRP A 422 23.13 10.54 14.46
CA TRP A 422 22.15 11.41 15.09
C TRP A 422 21.67 10.86 16.44
N TYR A 423 21.37 9.56 16.54
CA TYR A 423 20.97 8.95 17.80
C TYR A 423 22.10 8.97 18.83
N GLU A 424 23.32 8.57 18.44
CA GLU A 424 24.52 8.66 19.29
C GLU A 424 24.72 10.09 19.82
N TYR A 425 24.62 11.10 18.95
CA TYR A 425 24.74 12.50 19.32
C TYR A 425 23.73 12.95 20.38
N LEU A 426 22.47 12.53 20.25
CA LEU A 426 21.43 12.90 21.21
C LEU A 426 21.62 12.19 22.56
N GLU A 427 22.13 10.96 22.57
CA GLU A 427 22.50 10.24 23.80
C GLU A 427 23.64 10.95 24.53
N ASP A 428 24.70 11.33 23.80
CA ASP A 428 25.82 12.11 24.34
C ASP A 428 25.33 13.45 24.92
N ARG A 429 24.55 14.22 24.15
CA ARG A 429 24.01 15.51 24.59
C ARG A 429 23.06 15.38 25.79
N GLN A 430 22.31 14.30 25.89
CA GLN A 430 21.45 14.06 27.05
C GLN A 430 22.28 13.92 28.34
N SER A 431 23.42 13.24 28.26
CA SER A 431 24.34 13.10 29.40
C SER A 431 25.01 14.43 29.80
N GLU A 432 25.43 15.22 28.83
CA GLU A 432 26.16 16.47 29.06
C GLU A 432 25.27 17.63 29.52
N THR A 433 24.06 17.73 28.95
CA THR A 433 23.18 18.87 29.17
C THR A 433 22.26 18.72 30.38
N LYS A 434 22.46 17.68 31.20
CA LYS A 434 21.65 17.37 32.40
C LYS A 434 20.13 17.38 32.10
N GLY A 435 19.73 16.89 30.94
CA GLY A 435 18.34 16.75 30.53
C GLY A 435 17.72 17.95 29.79
N PHE A 436 18.51 18.93 29.35
CA PHE A 436 18.01 19.98 28.44
C PHE A 436 17.72 19.44 27.04
N ILE A 437 18.62 18.61 26.51
CA ILE A 437 18.39 17.79 25.31
C ILE A 437 18.02 16.38 25.78
N LEU A 438 16.90 15.85 25.29
CA LEU A 438 16.43 14.51 25.62
C LEU A 438 16.18 13.73 24.34
N LEU A 439 16.72 12.52 24.25
CA LEU A 439 16.55 11.65 23.08
C LEU A 439 15.06 11.49 22.71
N ASP A 440 14.20 11.28 23.72
CA ASP A 440 12.77 11.04 23.52
C ASP A 440 11.98 12.31 23.12
N LYS A 441 12.53 13.51 23.32
CA LYS A 441 11.92 14.80 22.93
C LYS A 441 12.56 15.44 21.69
N ASN A 442 13.83 15.17 21.43
CA ASN A 442 14.63 15.82 20.41
C ASN A 442 14.98 14.92 19.22
N GLY A 443 14.80 13.61 19.35
CA GLY A 443 14.95 12.65 18.27
C GLY A 443 13.62 12.15 17.71
N ILE A 444 13.69 11.40 16.60
CA ILE A 444 12.58 10.53 16.18
C ILE A 444 12.34 9.44 17.24
N SER A 445 11.13 8.86 17.25
CA SER A 445 10.80 7.85 18.25
C SER A 445 11.71 6.62 18.16
N ARG A 446 11.96 5.95 19.29
CA ARG A 446 12.79 4.73 19.32
C ARG A 446 12.25 3.64 18.40
N GLN A 447 10.93 3.55 18.27
CA GLN A 447 10.27 2.66 17.32
C GLN A 447 10.58 3.07 15.87
N SER A 448 10.40 4.35 15.52
CA SER A 448 10.71 4.87 14.19
C SER A 448 12.17 4.65 13.82
N PHE A 449 13.10 4.92 14.73
CA PHE A 449 14.52 4.66 14.53
C PHE A 449 14.82 3.20 14.21
N LYS A 450 14.23 2.26 14.98
CA LYS A 450 14.36 0.81 14.73
C LYS A 450 13.81 0.42 13.35
N ILE A 451 12.62 0.92 12.98
CA ILE A 451 11.99 0.67 11.68
C ILE A 451 12.90 1.14 10.54
N MET A 452 13.42 2.38 10.61
CA MET A 452 14.28 2.95 9.56
C MET A 452 15.60 2.19 9.41
N LYS A 453 16.23 1.79 10.52
CA LYS A 453 17.42 0.94 10.47
C LYS A 453 17.12 -0.42 9.86
N GLN A 454 16.00 -1.04 10.26
CA GLN A 454 15.59 -2.33 9.74
C GLN A 454 15.30 -2.27 8.23
N MET A 455 14.75 -1.15 7.72
CA MET A 455 14.59 -0.96 6.28
C MET A 455 15.93 -0.99 5.53
N ALA A 456 17.00 -0.37 6.05
CA ALA A 456 18.30 -0.42 5.37
C ALA A 456 18.91 -1.83 5.41
N THR A 457 18.86 -2.50 6.55
CA THR A 457 19.45 -3.84 6.70
C THR A 457 18.66 -4.92 5.95
N SER A 458 17.32 -4.86 5.97
CA SER A 458 16.47 -5.79 5.22
C SER A 458 16.57 -5.60 3.71
N LEU A 459 16.80 -4.38 3.23
CA LEU A 459 17.07 -4.11 1.80
C LEU A 459 18.32 -4.85 1.33
N LEU A 460 19.41 -4.75 2.09
CA LEU A 460 20.66 -5.44 1.77
C LEU A 460 20.53 -6.96 1.94
N ALA A 461 19.80 -7.42 2.96
CA ALA A 461 19.47 -8.82 3.15
C ALA A 461 18.71 -9.40 1.93
N LEU A 462 17.74 -8.67 1.37
CA LEU A 462 17.03 -9.07 0.16
C LEU A 462 17.98 -9.19 -1.04
N ILE A 463 18.86 -8.20 -1.25
CA ILE A 463 19.84 -8.23 -2.34
C ILE A 463 20.72 -9.48 -2.26
N ILE A 464 21.25 -9.77 -1.07
CA ILE A 464 22.13 -10.92 -0.83
C ILE A 464 21.36 -12.23 -1.01
N ALA A 465 20.19 -12.38 -0.38
CA ALA A 465 19.37 -13.57 -0.48
C ALA A 465 18.96 -13.86 -1.94
N HIS A 466 18.59 -12.82 -2.67
CA HIS A 466 18.17 -12.92 -4.06
C HIS A 466 19.34 -13.25 -4.99
N ARG A 467 20.52 -12.64 -4.78
CA ARG A 467 21.75 -12.94 -5.54
C ARG A 467 22.15 -14.41 -5.41
N GLU A 468 22.13 -14.95 -4.20
CA GLU A 468 22.63 -16.31 -3.92
C GLU A 468 21.64 -17.41 -4.37
N TYR A 469 20.33 -17.17 -4.25
CA TYR A 469 19.33 -18.21 -4.51
C TYR A 469 18.54 -18.02 -5.81
N TYR A 470 18.43 -16.80 -6.32
CA TYR A 470 17.54 -16.47 -7.44
C TYR A 470 18.16 -15.44 -8.42
N PRO A 471 19.41 -15.61 -8.89
CA PRO A 471 20.12 -14.58 -9.66
C PRO A 471 19.43 -14.17 -10.98
N ASP A 472 18.61 -15.05 -11.56
CA ASP A 472 17.96 -14.82 -12.86
C ASP A 472 16.59 -14.10 -12.76
N VAL A 473 16.08 -13.92 -11.55
CA VAL A 473 14.80 -13.27 -11.28
C VAL A 473 15.05 -11.78 -10.95
N PRO A 474 14.18 -10.84 -11.37
CA PRO A 474 14.36 -9.44 -10.98
C PRO A 474 13.87 -9.20 -9.54
N LEU A 475 14.63 -8.41 -8.77
CA LEU A 475 14.25 -8.03 -7.40
C LEU A 475 13.42 -6.74 -7.40
N MET A 476 12.10 -6.85 -7.21
CA MET A 476 11.18 -5.71 -7.13
C MET A 476 10.92 -5.28 -5.68
N PHE A 477 11.77 -4.39 -5.14
CA PHE A 477 11.73 -3.95 -3.74
C PHE A 477 10.35 -3.50 -3.23
N TRP A 478 9.57 -2.80 -4.05
CA TRP A 478 8.24 -2.31 -3.71
C TRP A 478 7.16 -3.40 -3.56
N LYS A 479 7.47 -4.67 -3.88
CA LYS A 479 6.57 -5.82 -3.72
C LYS A 479 6.82 -6.64 -2.44
N HIS A 480 7.65 -6.15 -1.54
CA HIS A 480 7.99 -6.86 -0.29
C HIS A 480 7.29 -6.30 0.96
N GLY A 481 6.43 -5.29 0.81
CA GLY A 481 5.64 -4.69 1.90
C GLY A 481 4.26 -5.32 2.10
N THR A 482 3.39 -4.64 2.86
CA THR A 482 2.02 -5.08 3.17
C THR A 482 0.95 -4.44 2.29
N GLU A 483 1.35 -3.58 1.35
CA GLU A 483 0.47 -2.86 0.43
C GLU A 483 -0.59 -3.76 -0.23
N ALA A 484 -0.22 -4.99 -0.60
CA ALA A 484 -1.15 -5.98 -1.13
C ALA A 484 -2.35 -6.26 -0.22
N CYS A 485 -2.14 -6.35 1.10
CA CYS A 485 -3.20 -6.54 2.08
C CYS A 485 -4.13 -5.33 2.14
N GLU A 486 -3.56 -4.12 2.24
CA GLU A 486 -4.32 -2.87 2.26
C GLU A 486 -5.24 -2.76 1.03
N HIS A 487 -4.72 -3.08 -0.17
CA HIS A 487 -5.51 -3.11 -1.40
C HIS A 487 -6.70 -4.05 -1.33
N ILE A 488 -6.48 -5.26 -0.84
CA ILE A 488 -7.55 -6.26 -0.69
C ILE A 488 -8.60 -5.77 0.30
N PHE A 489 -8.19 -5.16 1.42
CA PHE A 489 -9.10 -4.60 2.41
C PHE A 489 -9.89 -3.40 1.86
N GLY A 490 -9.26 -2.52 1.10
CA GLY A 490 -9.93 -1.42 0.40
C GLY A 490 -11.01 -1.95 -0.55
N TRP A 491 -10.68 -2.97 -1.36
CA TRP A 491 -11.64 -3.62 -2.25
C TRP A 491 -12.79 -4.32 -1.51
N MET A 492 -12.52 -4.97 -0.38
CA MET A 492 -13.58 -5.53 0.45
C MET A 492 -14.57 -4.45 0.88
N ARG A 493 -14.09 -3.28 1.30
CA ARG A 493 -14.95 -2.15 1.73
C ARG A 493 -15.72 -1.50 0.58
N ILE A 494 -15.15 -1.45 -0.62
CA ILE A 494 -15.88 -0.94 -1.81
C ILE A 494 -17.05 -1.86 -2.14
N ILE A 495 -16.83 -3.17 -2.10
CA ILE A 495 -17.88 -4.16 -2.39
C ILE A 495 -18.89 -4.19 -1.24
N MET A 496 -18.40 -4.13 0.00
CA MET A 496 -19.21 -4.13 1.21
C MET A 496 -18.49 -3.44 2.37
N PRO A 497 -18.88 -2.19 2.71
CA PRO A 497 -18.20 -1.40 3.75
C PRO A 497 -18.15 -2.10 5.12
N ASN A 498 -19.23 -2.81 5.48
CA ASN A 498 -19.42 -3.47 6.75
C ASN A 498 -19.40 -5.00 6.57
N PHE A 499 -18.28 -5.56 6.12
CA PHE A 499 -18.17 -6.99 5.86
C PHE A 499 -17.96 -7.83 7.13
N THR A 500 -18.52 -9.04 7.15
CA THR A 500 -18.27 -10.08 8.16
C THR A 500 -17.13 -11.02 7.72
N VAL A 501 -16.72 -11.96 8.59
CA VAL A 501 -15.73 -13.00 8.22
C VAL A 501 -16.17 -13.82 7.01
N LEU A 502 -17.43 -14.27 7.01
CA LEU A 502 -17.98 -15.04 5.90
C LEU A 502 -17.96 -14.25 4.59
N ASP A 503 -18.27 -12.96 4.68
CA ASP A 503 -18.26 -12.08 3.52
C ASP A 503 -16.87 -11.89 2.93
N ALA A 504 -15.85 -11.76 3.79
CA ALA A 504 -14.45 -11.66 3.36
C ALA A 504 -14.05 -12.90 2.54
N HIS A 505 -14.37 -14.10 3.03
CA HIS A 505 -14.13 -15.36 2.31
C HIS A 505 -14.88 -15.42 0.97
N GLN A 506 -16.13 -14.97 0.92
CA GLN A 506 -16.94 -14.98 -0.31
C GLN A 506 -16.55 -13.89 -1.31
N ASN A 507 -15.95 -12.79 -0.84
CA ASN A 507 -15.50 -11.68 -1.68
C ASN A 507 -14.10 -11.89 -2.25
N ALA A 508 -13.21 -12.61 -1.56
CA ALA A 508 -11.83 -12.84 -2.03
C ALA A 508 -11.72 -13.30 -3.50
N PRO A 509 -12.52 -14.27 -4.00
CA PRO A 509 -12.44 -14.70 -5.40
C PRO A 509 -12.89 -13.62 -6.38
N LYS A 510 -13.81 -12.73 -5.96
CA LYS A 510 -14.24 -11.57 -6.76
C LYS A 510 -13.13 -10.54 -6.84
N ILE A 511 -12.51 -10.23 -5.70
CA ILE A 511 -11.43 -9.24 -5.60
C ILE A 511 -10.23 -9.68 -6.43
N HIS A 512 -9.85 -10.97 -6.39
CA HIS A 512 -8.78 -11.48 -7.24
C HIS A 512 -9.09 -11.28 -8.73
N THR A 513 -10.33 -11.55 -9.15
CA THR A 513 -10.75 -11.34 -10.56
C THR A 513 -10.63 -9.87 -10.95
N VAL A 514 -11.08 -8.97 -10.09
CA VAL A 514 -11.00 -7.51 -10.31
C VAL A 514 -9.54 -7.06 -10.37
N ALA A 515 -8.73 -7.41 -9.37
CA ALA A 515 -7.31 -7.08 -9.29
C ALA A 515 -6.55 -7.60 -10.52
N LYS A 516 -6.81 -8.84 -10.95
CA LYS A 516 -6.24 -9.40 -12.18
C LYS A 516 -6.56 -8.55 -13.41
N HIS A 517 -7.83 -8.20 -13.61
CA HIS A 517 -8.23 -7.39 -14.77
C HIS A 517 -7.61 -6.00 -14.77
N ILE A 518 -7.39 -5.40 -13.60
CA ILE A 518 -6.75 -4.11 -13.48
C ILE A 518 -5.25 -4.20 -13.75
N VAL A 519 -4.57 -5.18 -13.16
CA VAL A 519 -3.13 -5.41 -13.36
C VAL A 519 -2.82 -5.73 -14.82
N GLU A 520 -3.71 -6.47 -15.51
CA GLU A 520 -3.61 -6.74 -16.94
C GLU A 520 -3.97 -5.52 -17.83
N GLY A 521 -4.33 -4.37 -17.25
CA GLY A 521 -4.71 -3.15 -17.97
C GLY A 521 -6.07 -3.23 -18.68
N LYS A 522 -6.86 -4.28 -18.44
CA LYS A 522 -8.14 -4.53 -19.12
C LYS A 522 -9.30 -3.69 -18.57
N VAL A 523 -9.18 -3.22 -17.32
CA VAL A 523 -10.17 -2.37 -16.66
C VAL A 523 -9.46 -1.22 -15.96
N LYS A 524 -9.97 0.01 -16.15
CA LYS A 524 -9.47 1.18 -15.42
C LYS A 524 -9.95 1.13 -13.97
N MET A 525 -9.10 1.56 -13.05
CA MET A 525 -9.45 1.67 -11.64
C MET A 525 -10.64 2.62 -11.43
N PRO A 526 -11.71 2.21 -10.71
CA PRO A 526 -12.76 3.12 -10.30
C PRO A 526 -12.23 4.09 -9.23
N LYS A 527 -12.67 5.36 -9.28
CA LYS A 527 -12.40 6.35 -8.23
C LYS A 527 -13.33 6.10 -7.04
N SER A 528 -12.81 6.10 -5.81
CA SER A 528 -13.58 5.90 -4.57
C SER A 528 -12.87 6.56 -3.39
N GLU A 529 -13.60 7.12 -2.44
CA GLU A 529 -13.04 7.65 -1.18
C GLU A 529 -12.31 6.57 -0.35
N HIS A 530 -12.70 5.31 -0.52
CA HIS A 530 -12.05 4.15 0.11
C HIS A 530 -10.81 3.65 -0.65
N ILE A 531 -10.48 4.27 -1.79
CA ILE A 531 -9.24 4.07 -2.56
C ILE A 531 -8.43 5.36 -2.41
N HIS A 532 -7.52 5.42 -1.44
CA HIS A 532 -6.68 6.59 -1.23
C HIS A 532 -5.80 6.88 -2.45
N SER A 533 -5.44 8.13 -2.69
CA SER A 533 -4.70 8.59 -3.90
C SER A 533 -3.40 7.81 -4.17
N GLY A 534 -2.75 7.26 -3.13
CA GLY A 534 -1.59 6.37 -3.25
C GLY A 534 -1.84 5.03 -3.95
N TYR A 535 -3.09 4.61 -4.14
CA TYR A 535 -3.49 3.37 -4.80
C TYR A 535 -3.28 3.42 -6.31
N GLN A 536 -3.39 4.59 -6.95
CA GLN A 536 -3.19 4.70 -8.39
C GLN A 536 -1.73 4.38 -8.76
N ASN A 537 -0.78 4.74 -7.89
CA ASN A 537 0.65 4.49 -8.07
C ASN A 537 1.05 3.02 -7.82
N ALA A 538 0.22 2.27 -7.09
CA ALA A 538 0.43 0.86 -6.79
C ALA A 538 0.40 -0.06 -8.03
N PHE A 539 -0.61 0.17 -8.88
CA PHE A 539 -0.94 -0.67 -10.04
C PHE A 539 -0.30 -0.14 -11.34
N GLN A 540 0.51 0.92 -11.26
CA GLN A 540 1.30 1.45 -12.38
C GLN A 540 2.45 0.52 -12.83
N ASP A 541 2.58 -0.71 -12.29
CA ASP A 541 3.44 -1.77 -12.84
C ASP A 541 3.26 -1.93 -14.37
N PHE A 542 2.07 -1.59 -14.89
CA PHE A 542 1.77 -1.55 -16.33
C PHE A 542 2.69 -0.63 -17.16
N PHE A 543 3.36 0.34 -16.53
CA PHE A 543 4.27 1.30 -17.17
C PHE A 543 5.76 0.95 -17.03
N LEU A 544 6.12 -0.17 -16.40
CA LEU A 544 7.47 -0.75 -16.51
C LEU A 544 7.65 -1.33 -17.92
N LYS A 545 7.67 -0.46 -18.93
CA LYS A 545 7.75 -0.82 -20.36
C LYS A 545 9.18 -0.97 -20.86
N SER A 546 10.17 -0.53 -20.09
CA SER A 546 11.58 -0.63 -20.48
C SER A 546 12.20 -1.91 -19.93
N ASP A 547 12.54 -2.83 -20.83
CA ASP A 547 13.32 -4.04 -20.52
C ASP A 547 14.62 -3.71 -19.77
N GLU A 548 15.20 -2.53 -19.99
CA GLU A 548 16.40 -2.03 -19.31
C GLU A 548 16.24 -1.94 -17.79
N VAL A 549 15.11 -1.41 -17.30
CA VAL A 549 14.84 -1.28 -15.86
C VAL A 549 14.72 -2.65 -15.22
N VAL A 550 13.97 -3.56 -15.85
CA VAL A 550 13.81 -4.94 -15.35
C VAL A 550 15.14 -5.69 -15.37
N SER A 551 15.96 -5.51 -16.41
CA SER A 551 17.31 -6.07 -16.50
C SER A 551 18.22 -5.54 -15.38
N GLY A 552 18.16 -4.25 -15.07
CA GLY A 552 18.94 -3.64 -13.99
C GLY A 552 18.61 -4.21 -12.60
N LEU A 553 17.38 -4.69 -12.39
CA LEU A 553 16.94 -5.35 -11.16
C LEU A 553 17.42 -6.82 -11.04
N LYS A 554 18.12 -7.34 -12.05
CA LYS A 554 18.82 -8.64 -12.00
C LYS A 554 20.33 -8.49 -11.80
N CYS A 555 20.86 -7.27 -11.86
CA CYS A 555 22.29 -7.00 -11.74
C CYS A 555 22.70 -6.86 -10.27
N PHE A 556 22.95 -7.99 -9.62
CA PHE A 556 23.30 -8.01 -8.20
C PHE A 556 24.81 -7.75 -7.96
N PRO A 557 25.17 -6.78 -7.10
CA PRO A 557 26.55 -6.56 -6.71
C PRO A 557 27.10 -7.72 -5.86
N ASN A 558 28.36 -8.08 -6.08
CA ASN A 558 29.10 -9.02 -5.24
C ASN A 558 29.49 -8.36 -3.90
N ASP A 559 30.03 -9.14 -2.96
CA ASP A 559 30.38 -8.65 -1.63
C ASP A 559 31.43 -7.52 -1.61
N LEU A 560 32.37 -7.52 -2.55
CA LEU A 560 33.37 -6.44 -2.66
C LEU A 560 32.71 -5.14 -3.14
N GLN A 561 31.83 -5.24 -4.14
CA GLN A 561 31.04 -4.12 -4.64
C GLN A 561 30.11 -3.59 -3.56
N LEU A 562 29.43 -4.47 -2.82
CA LEU A 562 28.56 -4.08 -1.71
C LEU A 562 29.33 -3.30 -0.64
N ARG A 563 30.51 -3.76 -0.23
CA ARG A 563 31.37 -3.02 0.72
C ARG A 563 31.75 -1.64 0.18
N SER A 564 32.15 -1.56 -1.10
CA SER A 564 32.48 -0.28 -1.73
C SER A 564 31.27 0.68 -1.81
N LEU A 565 30.07 0.18 -2.08
CA LEU A 565 28.84 0.99 -2.06
C LEU A 565 28.54 1.51 -0.64
N ILE A 566 28.74 0.67 0.38
CA ILE A 566 28.60 1.05 1.79
C ILE A 566 29.66 2.09 2.19
N ASP A 567 30.90 2.00 1.68
CA ASP A 567 31.94 3.04 1.86
C ASP A 567 31.52 4.40 1.28
N ILE A 568 30.94 4.39 0.08
CA ILE A 568 30.39 5.60 -0.56
C ILE A 568 29.26 6.17 0.30
N ALA A 569 28.33 5.32 0.75
CA ALA A 569 27.21 5.70 1.60
C ALA A 569 27.69 6.32 2.93
N LYS A 570 28.70 5.72 3.57
CA LYS A 570 29.32 6.22 4.80
C LYS A 570 29.98 7.59 4.59
N THR A 571 30.64 7.78 3.45
CA THR A 571 31.27 9.07 3.08
C THR A 571 30.22 10.17 2.86
N ARG A 572 29.10 9.84 2.19
CA ARG A 572 27.95 10.74 2.03
C ARG A 572 27.34 11.11 3.37
N ALA A 573 27.08 10.12 4.22
CA ALA A 573 26.57 10.35 5.56
C ALA A 573 27.52 11.21 6.41
N ALA A 574 28.82 10.93 6.39
CA ALA A 574 29.83 11.71 7.10
C ALA A 574 29.86 13.18 6.66
N SER A 575 29.64 13.45 5.36
CA SER A 575 29.55 14.82 4.84
C SER A 575 28.33 15.55 5.41
N LEU A 576 27.17 14.89 5.47
CA LEU A 576 25.96 15.42 6.08
C LEU A 576 26.12 15.64 7.59
N ILE A 577 26.67 14.65 8.31
CA ILE A 577 26.98 14.69 9.75
C ILE A 577 27.88 15.89 10.07
N LYS A 578 28.95 16.08 9.29
CA LYS A 578 29.84 17.23 9.42
C LYS A 578 29.12 18.54 9.14
N PHE A 579 28.32 18.59 8.07
CA PHE A 579 27.55 19.78 7.70
C PHE A 579 26.61 20.23 8.83
N VAL A 580 25.93 19.28 9.49
CA VAL A 580 25.02 19.60 10.60
C VAL A 580 25.72 19.89 11.92
N GLY A 581 27.04 19.67 12.02
CA GLY A 581 27.79 19.88 13.26
C GLY A 581 27.55 18.78 14.30
N ILE A 582 27.23 17.55 13.86
CA ILE A 582 27.29 16.37 14.74
C ILE A 582 28.75 15.94 14.83
N GLU A 583 29.51 16.50 15.77
CA GLU A 583 30.87 16.05 16.10
C GLU A 583 30.85 15.17 17.37
N LYS A 584 31.71 14.15 17.42
CA LYS A 584 31.93 13.35 18.63
C LYS A 584 32.68 14.21 19.65
N CYS A 585 32.06 14.45 20.80
CA CYS A 585 32.71 15.12 21.92
C CYS A 585 33.72 14.17 22.58
N ASN A 586 34.97 14.19 22.13
CA ASN A 586 36.09 13.77 22.96
C ASN A 586 36.45 14.92 23.91
N VAL A 587 35.61 15.15 24.93
CA VAL A 587 35.94 16.11 25.99
C VAL A 587 36.74 15.37 27.06
N ASN A 588 38.06 15.52 27.04
CA ASN A 588 38.86 15.39 28.25
C ASN A 588 38.41 16.50 29.20
N LEU A 589 37.55 16.16 30.16
CA LEU A 589 37.14 17.08 31.22
C LEU A 589 38.36 17.37 32.10
N PRO A 590 38.70 18.65 32.39
CA PRO A 590 39.58 18.99 33.49
C PRO A 590 38.88 18.71 34.83
N ASP A 591 39.70 18.36 35.83
CA ASP A 591 39.30 17.86 37.13
C ASP A 591 38.20 18.66 37.85
N VAL A 592 37.21 17.89 38.32
CA VAL A 592 36.38 18.03 39.53
C VAL A 592 36.25 19.45 40.12
N ILE A 593 35.04 20.01 40.05
CA ILE A 593 34.55 20.95 41.07
C ILE A 593 33.44 20.24 41.84
N ASP A 594 33.71 19.96 43.12
CA ASP A 594 32.79 19.36 44.08
C ASP A 594 31.51 20.20 44.21
N ILE A 595 30.35 19.55 44.06
CA ILE A 595 29.05 20.09 44.45
C ILE A 595 28.48 19.14 45.52
N PRO A 596 27.92 19.64 46.64
CA PRO A 596 27.53 18.81 47.78
C PRO A 596 26.34 17.90 47.45
N PRO A 597 26.18 16.76 48.15
CA PRO A 597 25.10 15.83 47.87
C PRO A 597 23.76 16.41 48.35
N SER A 598 22.74 16.29 47.50
CA SER A 598 21.33 16.54 47.83
C SER A 598 20.57 15.20 47.85
N PRO A 599 19.44 15.14 48.58
CA PRO A 599 19.09 14.00 49.43
C PRO A 599 18.60 12.78 48.65
N GLN A 600 18.87 11.62 49.26
CA GLN A 600 18.42 10.30 48.83
C GLN A 600 16.89 10.27 48.69
N LEU A 601 16.42 9.91 47.49
CA LEU A 601 15.03 9.49 47.27
C LEU A 601 14.95 7.98 47.48
N ASP A 602 14.05 7.59 48.37
CA ASP A 602 13.72 6.20 48.70
C ASP A 602 13.30 5.41 47.46
N ASP A 603 13.97 4.27 47.27
CA ASP A 603 13.58 3.18 46.40
C ASP A 603 12.42 2.41 47.05
N SER A 604 11.18 2.68 46.63
CA SER A 604 10.06 1.75 46.78
C SER A 604 8.82 2.21 46.00
N SER A 605 8.70 1.77 44.73
CA SER A 605 7.42 1.39 44.11
C SER A 605 7.64 0.95 42.64
N GLU A 606 8.23 -0.24 42.48
CA GLU A 606 7.91 -1.05 41.30
C GLU A 606 6.49 -1.61 41.47
N SER A 607 5.52 -1.07 40.72
CA SER A 607 4.39 -1.86 40.18
C SER A 607 3.44 -1.00 39.34
N GLN A 608 3.17 -1.46 38.12
CA GLN A 608 2.03 -1.12 37.25
C GLN A 608 2.05 0.28 36.58
N ALA A 609 2.78 0.38 35.47
CA ALA A 609 2.44 1.33 34.41
C ALA A 609 1.62 0.59 33.34
N GLU A 610 0.34 0.94 33.24
CA GLU A 610 -0.60 0.40 32.25
C GLU A 610 -0.16 0.73 30.81
N GLU A 611 -0.07 -0.30 29.99
CA GLU A 611 0.01 -0.23 28.53
C GLU A 611 -1.23 0.49 27.99
N THR A 612 -1.06 1.74 27.53
CA THR A 612 -2.04 2.42 26.67
C THR A 612 -1.49 2.54 25.26
N ASP A 613 -1.26 1.38 24.64
CA ASP A 613 -0.96 1.29 23.21
C ASP A 613 -2.27 1.06 22.43
N THR A 614 -3.09 2.11 22.36
CA THR A 614 -4.17 2.24 21.37
C THR A 614 -4.35 3.72 21.05
N SER A 615 -4.09 4.11 19.80
CA SER A 615 -4.56 5.42 19.31
C SER A 615 -6.09 5.34 19.09
N ILE A 616 -6.84 5.49 20.17
CA ILE A 616 -8.25 5.84 20.08
C ILE A 616 -8.30 7.29 19.60
N SER A 617 -9.13 7.60 18.60
CA SER A 617 -9.39 8.99 18.25
C SER A 617 -9.85 9.73 19.50
N VAL A 618 -9.30 10.91 19.76
CA VAL A 618 -9.84 11.82 20.77
C VAL A 618 -11.15 12.37 20.23
N THR A 619 -12.21 11.57 20.35
CA THR A 619 -13.60 12.01 20.20
C THR A 619 -14.57 11.17 21.05
N LYS A 620 -14.07 10.36 21.97
CA LYS A 620 -14.91 9.70 22.99
C LYS A 620 -14.26 9.79 24.36
N ARG A 621 -14.35 10.97 24.99
CA ARG A 621 -14.36 11.16 26.45
C ARG A 621 -14.75 12.61 26.74
N TYR A 622 -16.04 12.89 26.56
CA TYR A 622 -16.71 13.94 27.31
C TYR A 622 -17.95 13.29 27.89
N GLU A 623 -17.92 12.92 29.18
CA GLU A 623 -19.13 12.94 29.98
C GLU A 623 -19.34 14.42 30.33
N VAL A 624 -20.14 15.12 29.53
CA VAL A 624 -20.72 16.37 30.01
C VAL A 624 -22.00 15.99 30.73
N THR A 625 -21.95 16.05 32.06
CA THR A 625 -23.16 16.04 32.88
C THR A 625 -23.81 17.41 32.71
N TYR A 626 -24.86 17.47 31.87
CA TYR A 626 -25.68 18.68 31.78
C TYR A 626 -26.64 18.69 32.98
N GLU A 627 -26.41 19.61 33.91
CA GLU A 627 -27.49 20.05 34.78
C GLU A 627 -28.49 20.81 33.92
N VAL A 628 -29.73 20.33 33.89
CA VAL A 628 -30.84 20.91 33.13
C VAL A 628 -31.51 21.99 33.97
N PRO A 629 -31.64 23.22 33.44
CA PRO A 629 -32.83 24.03 33.66
C PRO A 629 -33.69 23.96 32.39
N LEU A 630 -34.94 23.54 32.57
CA LEU A 630 -35.95 23.43 31.52
C LEU A 630 -36.27 24.79 30.89
N ASP A 631 -36.00 24.96 29.58
CA ASP A 631 -36.81 25.83 28.70
C ASP A 631 -36.72 25.36 27.23
N GLU A 632 -37.85 24.96 26.64
CA GLU A 632 -37.96 24.30 25.32
C GLU A 632 -37.74 25.24 24.13
N THR A 633 -37.61 26.55 24.36
CA THR A 633 -37.51 27.55 23.29
C THR A 633 -36.08 27.73 22.74
N ALA A 634 -35.03 27.54 23.55
CA ALA A 634 -33.64 27.73 23.13
C ALA A 634 -33.05 26.60 22.25
N ILE A 635 -33.66 25.41 22.29
CA ILE A 635 -33.19 24.23 21.55
C ILE A 635 -33.48 24.36 20.05
N ARG A 636 -34.60 24.98 19.69
CA ARG A 636 -35.07 25.07 18.30
C ARG A 636 -34.19 26.00 17.45
N ASP A 637 -33.77 27.11 18.04
CA ASP A 637 -32.90 28.10 17.38
C ASP A 637 -31.48 27.54 17.20
N SER A 638 -30.97 26.83 18.22
CA SER A 638 -29.67 26.15 18.17
C SER A 638 -29.60 25.04 17.12
N ILE A 639 -30.69 24.29 16.92
CA ILE A 639 -30.79 23.25 15.89
C ILE A 639 -30.87 23.86 14.49
N SER A 640 -31.57 24.99 14.33
CA SER A 640 -31.67 25.68 13.04
C SER A 640 -30.33 26.27 12.59
N GLU A 641 -29.55 26.81 13.52
CA GLU A 641 -28.22 27.37 13.25
C GLU A 641 -27.19 26.27 12.92
N ALA A 642 -27.27 25.13 13.60
CA ALA A 642 -26.47 23.95 13.29
C ALA A 642 -26.83 23.35 11.92
N ALA A 643 -28.11 23.35 11.53
CA ALA A 643 -28.55 22.86 10.23
C ALA A 643 -28.03 23.73 9.06
N HIS A 644 -28.06 25.06 9.20
CA HIS A 644 -27.51 25.98 8.20
C HIS A 644 -25.99 25.85 8.05
N SER A 645 -25.26 25.65 9.15
CA SER A 645 -23.81 25.41 9.13
C SER A 645 -23.44 24.11 8.40
N VAL A 646 -24.26 23.05 8.53
CA VAL A 646 -24.06 21.77 7.83
C VAL A 646 -24.34 21.90 6.33
N GLU A 647 -25.36 22.67 5.94
CA GLU A 647 -25.70 22.94 4.54
C GLU A 647 -24.59 23.72 3.82
N ASP A 648 -24.05 24.77 4.46
CA ASP A 648 -22.93 25.54 3.91
C ASP A 648 -21.65 24.69 3.78
N HIS A 649 -21.40 23.79 4.72
CA HIS A 649 -20.26 22.87 4.67
C HIS A 649 -20.39 21.82 3.55
N GLN A 650 -21.60 21.34 3.27
CA GLN A 650 -21.85 20.41 2.15
C GLN A 650 -21.75 21.09 0.78
N ARG A 651 -22.17 22.36 0.69
CA ARG A 651 -22.02 23.17 -0.52
C ARG A 651 -20.55 23.45 -0.83
N LEU A 652 -19.75 23.83 0.17
CA LEU A 652 -18.29 24.01 0.04
C LEU A 652 -17.57 22.73 -0.39
N LYS A 653 -17.96 21.56 0.15
CA LYS A 653 -17.42 20.26 -0.29
C LYS A 653 -17.74 19.94 -1.75
N SER A 654 -18.95 20.29 -2.20
CA SER A 654 -19.37 20.05 -3.58
C SER A 654 -18.66 20.99 -4.56
N GLU A 655 -18.40 22.24 -4.16
CA GLU A 655 -17.63 23.21 -4.95
C GLU A 655 -16.13 22.83 -5.02
N LEU A 656 -15.56 22.29 -3.94
CA LEU A 656 -14.19 21.73 -3.92
C LEU A 656 -14.02 20.50 -4.82
N ALA A 657 -14.99 19.59 -4.82
CA ALA A 657 -14.98 18.41 -5.68
C ALA A 657 -15.06 18.77 -7.18
N ALA A 658 -15.74 19.88 -7.51
CA ALA A 658 -15.80 20.40 -8.88
C ALA A 658 -14.48 21.06 -9.34
N LEU A 659 -13.69 21.62 -8.41
CA LEU A 659 -12.38 22.21 -8.69
C LEU A 659 -11.27 21.15 -8.86
N GLU A 660 -11.34 20.03 -8.12
CA GLU A 660 -10.40 18.90 -8.26
C GLU A 660 -10.46 18.24 -9.65
N LEU A 661 -11.63 18.23 -10.30
CA LEU A 661 -11.81 17.66 -11.64
C LEU A 661 -11.12 18.44 -12.76
N ASN A 662 -10.90 19.75 -12.59
CA ASN A 662 -10.28 20.60 -13.61
C ASN A 662 -8.75 20.64 -13.53
N TYR A 663 -8.15 20.33 -12.38
CA TYR A 663 -6.70 20.38 -12.18
C TYR A 663 -5.98 19.08 -12.59
N GLU A 664 -6.60 17.91 -12.43
CA GLU A 664 -6.03 16.59 -12.80
C GLU A 664 -5.78 16.42 -14.32
N GLY A 665 -6.41 17.25 -15.17
CA GLY A 665 -6.13 17.28 -16.62
C GLY A 665 -4.70 17.72 -16.93
N THR A 666 -4.06 18.43 -16.00
CA THR A 666 -2.70 18.99 -16.12
C THR A 666 -1.62 18.02 -15.63
N GLU A 667 -1.95 17.15 -14.66
CA GLU A 667 -1.01 16.17 -14.05
C GLU A 667 -0.50 15.11 -15.03
N ARG A 668 -1.18 14.86 -16.16
CA ARG A 668 -0.76 13.82 -17.12
C ARG A 668 0.42 14.20 -18.01
N ARG A 669 0.92 15.44 -17.99
CA ARG A 669 1.95 15.90 -18.94
C ARG A 669 3.37 16.04 -18.39
N GLU A 670 3.61 15.94 -17.08
CA GLU A 670 4.91 16.37 -16.53
C GLU A 670 5.62 15.39 -15.57
N PHE A 671 5.28 14.10 -15.56
CA PHE A 671 6.06 13.12 -14.78
C PHE A 671 7.11 12.40 -15.62
N SER A 672 8.24 13.09 -15.85
CA SER A 672 9.50 12.50 -16.28
C SER A 672 10.67 13.39 -15.86
N ALA A 673 11.57 12.85 -15.02
CA ALA A 673 12.72 13.47 -14.34
C ALA A 673 12.35 14.21 -13.03
N THR A 674 13.10 14.15 -11.92
CA THR A 674 14.57 14.14 -11.80
C THR A 674 15.00 13.66 -10.40
N ARG A 675 16.13 12.94 -10.31
CA ARG A 675 16.82 12.62 -9.03
C ARG A 675 17.62 13.85 -8.57
N ILE A 676 17.53 14.21 -7.30
CA ILE A 676 18.29 15.33 -6.71
C ILE A 676 19.69 14.84 -6.28
N LEU A 677 20.73 15.56 -6.68
CA LEU A 677 22.12 15.27 -6.32
C LEU A 677 22.46 15.95 -4.98
N ILE A 678 23.36 15.34 -4.19
CA ILE A 678 23.90 15.94 -2.94
C ILE A 678 24.49 17.33 -3.17
N ALA A 679 24.96 17.64 -4.39
CA ALA A 679 25.41 18.98 -4.77
C ALA A 679 24.34 20.06 -4.51
N ASN A 680 23.05 19.73 -4.65
CA ASN A 680 21.93 20.64 -4.41
C ASN A 680 21.74 20.96 -2.91
N LEU A 681 22.24 20.10 -2.00
CA LEU A 681 22.27 20.36 -0.56
C LEU A 681 23.52 21.14 -0.12
N LEU A 682 24.60 21.06 -0.89
CA LEU A 682 25.93 21.56 -0.51
C LEU A 682 26.33 22.88 -1.19
N ASN A 683 25.65 23.30 -2.25
CA ASN A 683 25.90 24.58 -2.93
C ASN A 683 24.83 25.60 -2.55
N LYS A 684 25.24 26.71 -1.91
CA LYS A 684 24.36 27.83 -1.54
C LYS A 684 24.33 28.98 -2.56
N ASP A 685 25.13 28.93 -3.63
CA ASP A 685 25.48 30.15 -4.39
C ASP A 685 25.28 30.11 -5.92
N ASP A 686 24.66 29.08 -6.49
CA ASP A 686 24.33 29.10 -7.93
C ASP A 686 22.81 29.21 -8.14
N PRO A 687 22.30 30.33 -8.67
CA PRO A 687 20.91 30.42 -9.10
C PRO A 687 20.70 29.57 -10.35
N ILE A 688 19.68 28.71 -10.33
CA ILE A 688 19.09 28.08 -11.53
C ILE A 688 18.18 29.10 -12.21
#